data_AF-A0A151P3K2-F1
#
_entry.id   AF-A0A151P3K2-F1
#
_cell.length_a   1.000
_cell.length_b   1.000
_cell.length_c   1.000
_cell.angle_alpha   90.00
_cell.angle_beta   90.00
_cell.angle_gamma   90.00
#
_symmetry.space_group_name_H-M   'P 1'
#
loop_
_entity.id
_entity.type
_entity.pdbx_description
1 polymer ?
#
loop_
_entity_poly.entity_id
_entity_poly.type
_entity_poly.pdbx_seq_one_letter_code
_entity_poly.pdbx_strand_id
1 'polypeptide(L)'
;MSKGAENQLQTLGVDLLKWQNARLHHTDAYDNKSLIVRRGQEFQLKLMFDRELKDNDRVGLQFSFGKNIIPNGDKPMKSNGTLLAMTLRSQQDSQCWSAKIANTNGKECLVTVASPADAAIGKYLLSVKTGAKVYNPGNTVYLLFNPWCKADAVFMPSDAERLEYVLNDTGYLYVGSSEKIFAKPWNFGQFEEDVLDSCMYLLDKSGLKQNFRKDPVTVSRTMSALVNSNDDAGVLLGNWSGNYGSGTSPLAWTGSATILQKYYKTKKPICFGQCWVFSGVLTTVMRCLGIPARSVSNFASAHDTQENLKVDIFLNECGEKVDKLTTDSVWNFHVWNDVWMKRSDLPEGFDGWQAIDATPQEISQGIFQCGPSPLKAIRSGEVYLPYDSKFIFAEVNADKVYWLVKNVAGKDKYIKLREETKAIGKNISTKAIGKNMREDITAQYKFLEGSSEERKTMEKACSFLRCSDTVDARLSSSPLTAGIQLKTDGEKSLWPGNPIDLKIIVNSTSTESWTASLTASCQLQSYTGKVEANLGFIKQTVQTEGKPAIEIPLNVAADTYIKTLASVEDELLIKVNIIAEVQETGEKVSDELTLAFQYPSIKVEMPETAKINEAFTCAFVFKNTLAIPLEKCKLYVEGLGFFKMEIFDEGDIRPGGIFKSKIICHPKKAGEKKIIAQLNSLQVKGISVEKIIIITE
;
A
#
# COMPACT_ATOMS: atom_id res chain seq x y z
N MET A 1 -4.85 -59.20 46.10
CA MET A 1 -5.93 -58.57 45.30
C MET A 1 -5.36 -57.39 44.53
N SER A 2 -4.90 -57.61 43.31
CA SER A 2 -4.53 -56.56 42.37
C SER A 2 -5.81 -56.00 41.75
N LYS A 3 -6.30 -54.85 42.26
CA LYS A 3 -7.35 -54.10 41.57
C LYS A 3 -6.82 -53.73 40.17
N GLY A 4 -7.54 -54.17 39.15
CA GLY A 4 -7.12 -54.10 37.76
C GLY A 4 -6.77 -52.68 37.32
N ALA A 5 -5.66 -52.56 36.59
CA ALA A 5 -5.44 -51.40 35.74
C ALA A 5 -6.55 -51.42 34.69
N GLU A 6 -7.61 -50.63 34.91
CA GLU A 6 -8.60 -50.36 33.88
C GLU A 6 -7.86 -49.91 32.61
N ASN A 7 -8.23 -50.52 31.49
CA ASN A 7 -7.62 -50.27 30.18
C ASN A 7 -7.92 -48.81 29.76
N GLN A 8 -7.07 -47.88 30.20
CA GLN A 8 -7.21 -46.44 30.03
C GLN A 8 -7.13 -46.09 28.53
N LEU A 9 -8.14 -45.38 28.02
CA LEU A 9 -8.24 -44.99 26.61
C LEU A 9 -6.98 -44.26 26.15
N GLN A 10 -6.46 -44.62 24.97
CA GLN A 10 -5.28 -44.00 24.37
C GLN A 10 -5.61 -43.47 22.98
N THR A 11 -5.20 -42.24 22.70
CA THR A 11 -5.24 -41.68 21.34
C THR A 11 -4.07 -42.25 20.54
N LEU A 12 -4.37 -42.87 19.41
CA LEU A 12 -3.40 -43.41 18.45
C LEU A 12 -3.10 -42.44 17.31
N GLY A 13 -4.03 -41.54 16.99
CA GLY A 13 -3.83 -40.56 15.93
C GLY A 13 -4.93 -39.53 15.84
N VAL A 14 -4.66 -38.49 15.05
CA VAL A 14 -5.57 -37.38 14.79
C VAL A 14 -5.51 -37.04 13.30
N ASP A 15 -6.66 -37.08 12.64
CA ASP A 15 -6.84 -36.51 11.31
C ASP A 15 -7.57 -35.16 11.44
N LEU A 16 -6.97 -34.12 10.87
CA LEU A 16 -7.48 -32.75 10.91
C LEU A 16 -8.57 -32.49 9.86
N LEU A 17 -8.93 -33.48 9.03
CA LEU A 17 -9.91 -33.37 7.94
C LEU A 17 -9.64 -32.14 7.06
N LYS A 18 -8.35 -31.92 6.76
CA LYS A 18 -7.83 -30.65 6.26
C LYS A 18 -8.58 -30.16 5.03
N TRP A 19 -8.78 -31.02 4.04
CA TRP A 19 -9.40 -30.64 2.77
C TRP A 19 -10.83 -30.12 2.95
N GLN A 20 -11.64 -30.81 3.77
CA GLN A 20 -13.02 -30.42 4.05
C GLN A 20 -13.07 -29.10 4.83
N ASN A 21 -12.30 -29.01 5.91
CA ASN A 21 -12.27 -27.80 6.74
C ASN A 21 -11.74 -26.59 5.95
N ALA A 22 -10.65 -26.75 5.19
CA ALA A 22 -10.06 -25.64 4.47
C ALA A 22 -11.04 -25.02 3.46
N ARG A 23 -11.81 -25.85 2.75
CA ARG A 23 -12.86 -25.41 1.80
C ARG A 23 -14.01 -24.69 2.50
N LEU A 24 -14.48 -25.20 3.64
CA LEU A 24 -15.56 -24.56 4.41
C LEU A 24 -15.11 -23.23 5.03
N HIS A 25 -13.82 -23.09 5.37
CA HIS A 25 -13.27 -21.88 5.96
C HIS A 25 -12.67 -20.89 4.93
N HIS A 26 -12.78 -21.16 3.63
CA HIS A 26 -12.19 -20.32 2.56
C HIS A 26 -10.67 -20.13 2.76
N THR A 27 -9.96 -21.25 2.92
CA THR A 27 -8.52 -21.33 3.21
C THR A 27 -7.83 -22.46 2.44
N ASP A 28 -8.51 -23.06 1.46
CA ASP A 28 -7.99 -24.11 0.57
C ASP A 28 -6.95 -23.60 -0.44
N ALA A 29 -6.92 -22.28 -0.70
CA ALA A 29 -5.97 -21.67 -1.62
C ALA A 29 -4.52 -21.65 -1.08
N TYR A 30 -4.34 -21.56 0.24
CA TYR A 30 -3.04 -21.45 0.90
C TYR A 30 -2.15 -22.66 0.62
N ASP A 31 -0.96 -22.42 0.09
CA ASP A 31 0.09 -23.42 -0.03
C ASP A 31 0.79 -23.64 1.32
N ASN A 32 0.09 -24.35 2.21
CA ASN A 32 0.60 -24.74 3.52
C ASN A 32 0.21 -26.18 3.83
N LYS A 33 1.06 -26.94 4.53
CA LYS A 33 0.76 -28.33 4.91
C LYS A 33 -0.22 -28.43 6.09
N SER A 34 -0.24 -27.45 6.98
CA SER A 34 -1.05 -27.44 8.20
C SER A 34 -2.53 -27.13 7.92
N LEU A 35 -3.40 -27.39 8.90
CA LEU A 35 -4.79 -26.92 8.84
C LEU A 35 -4.84 -25.41 9.10
N ILE A 36 -5.60 -24.69 8.28
CA ILE A 36 -5.89 -23.27 8.45
C ILE A 36 -7.40 -23.15 8.57
N VAL A 37 -7.85 -22.41 9.57
CA VAL A 37 -9.27 -22.15 9.85
C VAL A 37 -9.46 -20.69 10.27
N ARG A 38 -10.70 -20.23 10.25
CA ARG A 38 -11.09 -18.88 10.65
C ARG A 38 -11.88 -18.92 11.95
N ARG A 39 -11.65 -17.96 12.83
CA ARG A 39 -12.30 -17.88 14.15
C ARG A 39 -13.83 -17.73 14.04
N GLY A 40 -14.57 -18.14 15.07
CA GLY A 40 -16.04 -18.01 15.08
C GLY A 40 -16.78 -18.94 14.13
N GLN A 41 -16.11 -19.97 13.60
CA GLN A 41 -16.70 -20.99 12.74
C GLN A 41 -16.23 -22.38 13.19
N GLU A 42 -17.14 -23.36 13.18
CA GLU A 42 -16.85 -24.74 13.59
C GLU A 42 -16.00 -25.49 12.56
N PHE A 43 -15.05 -26.30 13.02
CA PHE A 43 -14.27 -27.23 12.21
C PHE A 43 -14.25 -28.64 12.83
N GLN A 44 -13.98 -29.65 12.02
CA GLN A 44 -14.04 -31.05 12.46
C GLN A 44 -12.67 -31.71 12.56
N LEU A 45 -12.52 -32.61 13.53
CA LEU A 45 -11.32 -33.42 13.76
C LEU A 45 -11.75 -34.87 13.95
N LYS A 46 -10.96 -35.82 13.44
CA LYS A 46 -11.19 -37.24 13.64
C LYS A 46 -10.12 -37.81 14.56
N LEU A 47 -10.53 -38.22 15.76
CA LEU A 47 -9.67 -38.86 16.76
C LEU A 47 -9.73 -40.38 16.57
N MET A 48 -8.57 -41.03 16.57
CA MET A 48 -8.44 -42.48 16.50
C MET A 48 -7.94 -43.01 17.84
N PHE A 49 -8.65 -43.96 18.43
CA PHE A 49 -8.32 -44.53 19.74
C PHE A 49 -7.91 -46.01 19.65
N ASP A 50 -7.32 -46.53 20.71
CA ASP A 50 -6.96 -47.95 20.85
C ASP A 50 -8.18 -48.87 21.03
N ARG A 51 -9.26 -48.34 21.60
CA ARG A 51 -10.57 -48.99 21.78
C ARG A 51 -11.72 -48.00 21.60
N GLU A 52 -12.94 -48.51 21.60
CA GLU A 52 -14.16 -47.67 21.54
C GLU A 52 -14.28 -46.75 22.76
N LEU A 53 -14.84 -45.56 22.52
CA LEU A 53 -15.06 -44.54 23.52
C LEU A 53 -16.25 -44.91 24.42
N LYS A 54 -16.01 -45.08 25.71
CA LYS A 54 -17.05 -45.37 26.72
C LYS A 54 -17.54 -44.09 27.40
N ASP A 55 -18.67 -44.17 28.09
CA ASP A 55 -19.27 -42.99 28.72
C ASP A 55 -18.45 -42.37 29.86
N ASN A 56 -17.68 -43.19 30.54
CA ASN A 56 -16.81 -42.75 31.64
C ASN A 56 -15.46 -42.21 31.15
N ASP A 57 -15.14 -42.32 29.86
CA ASP A 57 -13.87 -41.85 29.32
C ASP A 57 -13.84 -40.32 29.24
N ARG A 58 -12.82 -39.73 29.85
CA ARG A 58 -12.57 -38.28 29.79
C ARG A 58 -11.56 -37.98 28.70
N VAL A 59 -12.04 -37.40 27.61
CA VAL A 59 -11.22 -36.88 26.51
C VAL A 59 -11.28 -35.36 26.53
N GLY A 60 -10.10 -34.74 26.49
CA GLY A 60 -9.96 -33.30 26.34
C GLY A 60 -9.06 -32.94 25.18
N LEU A 61 -9.39 -31.86 24.48
CA LEU A 61 -8.51 -31.22 23.50
C LEU A 61 -7.77 -30.07 24.17
N GLN A 62 -6.47 -29.98 23.88
CA GLN A 62 -5.63 -28.90 24.35
C GLN A 62 -5.01 -28.18 23.15
N PHE A 63 -5.16 -26.86 23.11
CA PHE A 63 -4.46 -26.02 22.16
C PHE A 63 -3.49 -25.13 22.92
N SER A 64 -2.22 -25.19 22.53
CA SER A 64 -1.17 -24.32 23.06
C SER A 64 -0.81 -23.23 22.05
N PHE A 65 -0.60 -22.01 22.53
CA PHE A 65 -0.49 -20.80 21.71
C PHE A 65 0.73 -19.97 22.14
N GLY A 66 1.48 -19.41 21.17
CA GLY A 66 2.58 -18.46 21.39
C GLY A 66 4.01 -19.00 21.18
N LYS A 67 5.01 -18.11 21.35
CA LYS A 67 6.47 -18.32 21.15
C LYS A 67 7.08 -19.48 21.95
N ASN A 68 6.38 -19.97 22.97
CA ASN A 68 6.84 -20.97 23.93
C ASN A 68 6.67 -22.42 23.47
N ILE A 69 6.59 -22.65 22.16
CA ILE A 69 6.58 -24.00 21.54
C ILE A 69 8.03 -24.46 21.23
N ILE A 70 9.05 -23.75 21.73
CA ILE A 70 10.48 -24.09 21.67
C ILE A 70 10.93 -24.61 23.06
N PRO A 71 11.90 -25.55 23.17
CA PRO A 71 12.20 -26.29 24.40
C PRO A 71 12.58 -25.50 25.67
N ASN A 72 12.72 -24.17 25.61
CA ASN A 72 13.14 -23.30 26.72
C ASN A 72 12.19 -22.12 27.00
N GLY A 73 10.93 -22.18 26.57
CA GLY A 73 9.90 -21.17 26.90
C GLY A 73 9.09 -21.50 28.17
N ASP A 74 8.44 -20.49 28.77
CA ASP A 74 7.50 -20.70 29.87
C ASP A 74 6.38 -21.66 29.47
N LYS A 75 6.06 -22.64 30.32
CA LYS A 75 5.03 -23.66 30.04
C LYS A 75 3.69 -22.98 29.72
N PRO A 76 2.95 -23.47 28.71
CA PRO A 76 1.60 -22.98 28.45
C PRO A 76 0.70 -23.10 29.70
N MET A 77 0.05 -22.00 30.09
CA MET A 77 -0.83 -21.88 31.24
C MET A 77 -2.21 -21.36 30.84
N LYS A 78 -3.24 -21.76 31.60
CA LYS A 78 -4.59 -21.23 31.40
C LYS A 78 -4.68 -19.75 31.79
N SER A 79 -3.98 -19.35 32.85
CA SER A 79 -4.05 -18.01 33.44
C SER A 79 -3.56 -16.88 32.54
N ASN A 80 -2.67 -17.19 31.59
CA ASN A 80 -2.14 -16.21 30.62
C ASN A 80 -2.71 -16.41 29.20
N GLY A 81 -3.71 -17.28 29.02
CA GLY A 81 -4.35 -17.53 27.72
C GLY A 81 -3.56 -18.42 26.74
N THR A 82 -2.37 -18.90 27.12
CA THR A 82 -1.49 -19.69 26.25
C THR A 82 -1.89 -21.17 26.15
N LEU A 83 -2.74 -21.67 27.05
CA LEU A 83 -3.28 -23.03 27.05
C LEU A 83 -4.81 -23.03 27.11
N LEU A 84 -5.43 -23.45 26.02
CA LEU A 84 -6.86 -23.69 25.91
C LEU A 84 -7.10 -25.18 26.17
N ALA A 85 -8.02 -25.52 27.08
CA ALA A 85 -8.38 -26.91 27.35
C ALA A 85 -9.89 -27.09 27.32
N MET A 86 -10.36 -27.94 26.41
CA MET A 86 -11.77 -28.22 26.18
C MET A 86 -12.05 -29.68 26.54
N THR A 87 -13.19 -29.97 27.17
CA THR A 87 -13.62 -31.34 27.46
C THR A 87 -14.76 -31.70 26.53
N LEU A 88 -14.73 -32.88 25.90
CA LEU A 88 -15.67 -33.23 24.82
C LEU A 88 -17.15 -33.37 25.25
N ARG A 89 -17.42 -33.48 26.55
CA ARG A 89 -18.76 -33.75 27.13
C ARG A 89 -19.24 -32.66 28.12
N SER A 90 -18.60 -31.50 28.19
CA SER A 90 -19.02 -30.40 29.09
C SER A 90 -20.12 -29.53 28.48
N GLN A 91 -20.96 -28.90 29.32
CA GLN A 91 -21.93 -27.89 28.87
C GLN A 91 -21.23 -26.77 28.08
N GLN A 92 -21.86 -26.33 27.00
CA GLN A 92 -21.30 -25.37 26.06
C GLN A 92 -21.63 -23.93 26.46
N ASP A 93 -20.62 -23.07 26.43
CA ASP A 93 -20.79 -21.62 26.38
C ASP A 93 -20.35 -21.15 24.99
N SER A 94 -21.25 -20.47 24.27
CA SER A 94 -20.99 -19.92 22.95
C SER A 94 -19.88 -18.85 22.93
N GLN A 95 -19.54 -18.28 24.09
CA GLN A 95 -18.49 -17.26 24.22
C GLN A 95 -17.09 -17.86 24.43
N CYS A 96 -16.97 -19.18 24.55
CA CYS A 96 -15.71 -19.87 24.82
C CYS A 96 -15.36 -20.88 23.73
N TRP A 97 -14.08 -21.27 23.70
CA TRP A 97 -13.66 -22.44 22.94
C TRP A 97 -14.39 -23.68 23.44
N SER A 98 -14.99 -24.45 22.51
CA SER A 98 -15.71 -25.67 22.85
C SER A 98 -15.41 -26.80 21.87
N ALA A 99 -15.55 -28.03 22.35
CA ALA A 99 -15.39 -29.23 21.54
C ALA A 99 -16.51 -30.23 21.89
N LYS A 100 -17.20 -30.75 20.88
CA LYS A 100 -18.33 -31.70 21.04
C LYS A 100 -18.10 -32.95 20.21
N ILE A 101 -18.54 -34.09 20.73
CA ILE A 101 -18.60 -35.34 19.95
C ILE A 101 -19.74 -35.20 18.94
N ALA A 102 -19.40 -35.26 17.65
CA ALA A 102 -20.38 -35.21 16.57
C ALA A 102 -20.86 -36.61 16.20
N ASN A 103 -19.95 -37.59 16.14
CA ASN A 103 -20.27 -38.98 15.84
C ASN A 103 -19.18 -39.92 16.38
N THR A 104 -19.54 -41.16 16.72
CA THR A 104 -18.60 -42.23 17.10
C THR A 104 -18.83 -43.45 16.22
N ASN A 105 -17.77 -43.94 15.57
CA ASN A 105 -17.82 -45.15 14.76
C ASN A 105 -16.68 -46.10 15.21
N GLY A 106 -17.02 -47.09 16.04
CA GLY A 106 -16.05 -47.99 16.64
C GLY A 106 -14.95 -47.23 17.40
N LYS A 107 -13.71 -47.36 16.92
CA LYS A 107 -12.52 -46.72 17.53
C LYS A 107 -12.29 -45.27 17.08
N GLU A 108 -13.14 -44.75 16.19
CA GLU A 108 -13.02 -43.42 15.64
C GLU A 108 -14.07 -42.49 16.26
N CYS A 109 -13.66 -41.28 16.61
CA CYS A 109 -14.52 -40.25 17.17
C CYS A 109 -14.38 -38.96 16.37
N LEU A 110 -15.47 -38.54 15.74
CA LEU A 110 -15.56 -37.27 15.06
C LEU A 110 -15.91 -36.19 16.09
N VAL A 111 -15.05 -35.18 16.18
CA VAL A 111 -15.17 -34.07 17.12
C VAL A 111 -15.34 -32.78 16.33
N THR A 112 -16.35 -31.99 16.69
CA THR A 112 -16.49 -30.62 16.20
C THR A 112 -15.91 -29.65 17.22
N VAL A 113 -15.02 -28.78 16.78
CA VAL A 113 -14.40 -27.72 17.58
C VAL A 113 -14.94 -26.37 17.13
N ALA A 114 -15.32 -25.53 18.09
CA ALA A 114 -15.77 -24.16 17.86
C ALA A 114 -14.86 -23.19 18.62
N SER A 115 -14.38 -22.16 17.94
CA SER A 115 -13.71 -21.02 18.58
C SER A 115 -14.68 -19.84 18.71
N PRO A 116 -14.51 -18.95 19.70
CA PRO A 116 -15.23 -17.69 19.72
C PRO A 116 -14.80 -16.79 18.55
N ALA A 117 -15.66 -15.85 18.17
CA ALA A 117 -15.41 -14.90 17.09
C ALA A 117 -14.36 -13.83 17.45
N ASP A 118 -14.02 -13.67 18.74
CA ASP A 118 -12.92 -12.83 19.22
C ASP A 118 -11.73 -13.67 19.70
N ALA A 119 -11.56 -14.90 19.20
CA ALA A 119 -10.35 -15.67 19.48
C ALA A 119 -9.10 -14.94 18.93
N ALA A 120 -7.98 -15.04 19.65
CA ALA A 120 -6.70 -14.54 19.19
C ALA A 120 -6.27 -15.26 17.90
N ILE A 121 -5.73 -14.53 16.93
CA ILE A 121 -5.21 -15.17 15.71
C ILE A 121 -3.77 -15.65 15.90
N GLY A 122 -3.40 -16.74 15.23
CA GLY A 122 -2.04 -17.24 15.24
C GLY A 122 -1.92 -18.76 15.09
N LYS A 123 -0.75 -19.27 15.50
CA LYS A 123 -0.37 -20.69 15.40
C LYS A 123 -0.72 -21.44 16.69
N TYR A 124 -1.58 -22.44 16.59
CA TYR A 124 -2.01 -23.29 17.71
C TYR A 124 -1.48 -24.72 17.55
N LEU A 125 -0.80 -25.24 18.57
CA LEU A 125 -0.35 -26.64 18.62
C LEU A 125 -1.39 -27.49 19.36
N LEU A 126 -1.90 -28.51 18.67
CA LEU A 126 -2.90 -29.43 19.18
C LEU A 126 -2.28 -30.57 19.98
N SER A 127 -2.88 -30.89 21.12
CA SER A 127 -2.66 -32.13 21.86
C SER A 127 -3.98 -32.71 22.39
N VAL A 128 -4.02 -34.02 22.57
CA VAL A 128 -5.22 -34.76 23.00
C VAL A 128 -4.93 -35.41 24.35
N LYS A 129 -5.74 -35.09 25.36
CA LYS A 129 -5.63 -35.64 26.70
C LYS A 129 -6.68 -36.72 26.93
N THR A 130 -6.24 -37.94 27.21
CA THR A 130 -7.12 -39.06 27.60
C THR A 130 -6.75 -39.52 29.02
N GLY A 131 -7.58 -39.16 29.99
CA GLY A 131 -7.26 -39.35 31.41
C GLY A 131 -5.95 -38.66 31.82
N ALA A 132 -4.93 -39.44 32.17
CA ALA A 132 -3.60 -38.95 32.57
C ALA A 132 -2.61 -38.82 31.39
N LYS A 133 -2.91 -39.43 30.23
CA LYS A 133 -2.02 -39.44 29.07
C LYS A 133 -2.28 -38.24 28.17
N VAL A 134 -1.22 -37.68 27.59
CA VAL A 134 -1.28 -36.60 26.60
C VAL A 134 -0.62 -37.09 25.32
N TYR A 135 -1.38 -37.12 24.24
CA TYR A 135 -0.92 -37.44 22.90
C TYR A 135 -0.62 -36.14 22.15
N ASN A 136 0.61 -35.99 21.68
CA ASN A 136 1.07 -34.81 20.93
C ASN A 136 1.29 -35.21 19.46
N PRO A 137 0.32 -35.00 18.57
CA PRO A 137 0.47 -35.36 17.15
C PRO A 137 1.51 -34.52 16.39
N GLY A 138 1.99 -33.40 16.96
CA GLY A 138 2.81 -32.42 16.23
C GLY A 138 2.00 -31.56 15.26
N ASN A 139 0.68 -31.74 15.24
CA ASN A 139 -0.23 -31.04 14.34
C ASN A 139 -0.41 -29.57 14.75
N THR A 140 -0.23 -28.67 13.78
CA THR A 140 -0.51 -27.25 13.91
C THR A 140 -1.85 -26.90 13.27
N VAL A 141 -2.60 -26.01 13.93
CA VAL A 141 -3.77 -25.32 13.38
C VAL A 141 -3.49 -23.81 13.37
N TYR A 142 -3.60 -23.17 12.21
CA TYR A 142 -3.58 -21.70 12.10
C TYR A 142 -5.00 -21.18 12.24
N LEU A 143 -5.19 -20.18 13.09
CA LEU A 143 -6.47 -19.48 13.25
C LEU A 143 -6.34 -18.05 12.73
N LEU A 144 -7.20 -17.70 11.77
CA LEU A 144 -7.24 -16.38 11.13
C LEU A 144 -8.49 -15.59 11.53
N PHE A 145 -8.51 -14.30 11.19
CA PHE A 145 -9.70 -13.48 11.24
C PHE A 145 -10.78 -14.00 10.28
N ASN A 146 -12.05 -13.74 10.59
CA ASN A 146 -13.18 -14.29 9.84
C ASN A 146 -14.14 -13.23 9.26
N PRO A 147 -13.87 -12.76 8.03
CA PRO A 147 -14.78 -11.88 7.29
C PRO A 147 -16.16 -12.47 7.00
N TRP A 148 -16.36 -13.79 7.16
CA TRP A 148 -17.64 -14.47 6.95
C TRP A 148 -18.48 -14.58 8.22
N CYS A 149 -17.91 -14.37 9.40
CA CYS A 149 -18.62 -14.49 10.67
C CYS A 149 -19.20 -13.13 11.09
N LYS A 150 -20.53 -13.00 11.18
CA LYS A 150 -21.23 -11.76 11.58
C LYS A 150 -20.80 -11.21 12.95
N ALA A 151 -20.37 -12.09 13.85
CA ALA A 151 -19.91 -11.72 15.19
C ALA A 151 -18.45 -11.22 15.19
N ASP A 152 -17.67 -11.49 14.14
CA ASP A 152 -16.29 -11.03 14.03
C ASP A 152 -16.24 -9.51 13.75
N ALA A 153 -15.26 -8.83 14.33
CA ALA A 153 -15.00 -7.42 14.10
C ALA A 153 -14.64 -7.09 12.64
N VAL A 154 -14.17 -8.06 11.85
CA VAL A 154 -13.83 -7.86 10.43
C VAL A 154 -14.91 -8.36 9.46
N PHE A 155 -16.13 -8.62 9.95
CA PHE A 155 -17.23 -9.10 9.12
C PHE A 155 -17.49 -8.18 7.92
N MET A 156 -17.45 -8.75 6.72
CA MET A 156 -17.73 -8.05 5.47
C MET A 156 -18.94 -8.72 4.79
N PRO A 157 -20.10 -8.05 4.71
CA PRO A 157 -21.35 -8.69 4.31
C PRO A 157 -21.40 -9.10 2.83
N SER A 158 -20.71 -8.37 1.95
CA SER A 158 -20.76 -8.60 0.50
C SER A 158 -19.83 -9.74 0.09
N ASP A 159 -20.37 -10.72 -0.65
CA ASP A 159 -19.56 -11.78 -1.28
C ASP A 159 -18.54 -11.22 -2.26
N ALA A 160 -18.95 -10.28 -3.12
CA ALA A 160 -18.06 -9.69 -4.11
C ALA A 160 -16.88 -8.93 -3.45
N GLU A 161 -17.15 -8.23 -2.35
CA GLU A 161 -16.10 -7.55 -1.58
C GLU A 161 -15.17 -8.54 -0.88
N ARG A 162 -15.69 -9.64 -0.32
CA ARG A 162 -14.85 -10.71 0.26
C ARG A 162 -13.97 -11.39 -0.79
N LEU A 163 -14.50 -11.61 -1.99
CA LEU A 163 -13.71 -12.11 -3.12
C LEU A 163 -12.58 -11.14 -3.46
N GLU A 164 -12.86 -9.84 -3.59
CA GLU A 164 -11.84 -8.85 -3.97
C GLU A 164 -10.83 -8.54 -2.86
N TYR A 165 -11.30 -8.31 -1.64
CA TYR A 165 -10.49 -7.72 -0.56
C TYR A 165 -9.89 -8.76 0.38
N VAL A 166 -10.18 -10.05 0.20
CA VAL A 166 -9.59 -11.15 0.98
C VAL A 166 -9.00 -12.22 0.06
N LEU A 167 -9.78 -12.70 -0.92
CA LEU A 167 -9.42 -13.87 -1.72
C LEU A 167 -8.69 -13.55 -3.04
N ASN A 168 -8.74 -12.33 -3.55
CA ASN A 168 -8.00 -11.97 -4.76
C ASN A 168 -6.51 -11.78 -4.41
N ASP A 169 -5.63 -12.53 -5.07
CA ASP A 169 -4.18 -12.54 -4.85
C ASP A 169 -3.41 -11.71 -5.88
N THR A 170 -4.13 -10.99 -6.75
CA THR A 170 -3.58 -10.00 -7.67
C THR A 170 -4.34 -8.68 -7.54
N GLY A 171 -3.70 -7.57 -7.94
CA GLY A 171 -4.30 -6.25 -7.86
C GLY A 171 -3.62 -5.22 -8.75
N TYR A 172 -4.00 -3.96 -8.55
CA TYR A 172 -3.35 -2.80 -9.15
C TYR A 172 -3.04 -1.77 -8.09
N LEU A 173 -1.91 -1.11 -8.26
CA LEU A 173 -1.50 0.08 -7.55
C LEU A 173 -1.52 1.22 -8.58
N TYR A 174 -2.13 2.36 -8.26
CA TYR A 174 -2.19 3.47 -9.20
C TYR A 174 -1.06 4.46 -8.92
N VAL A 175 -0.31 4.83 -9.97
CA VAL A 175 0.88 5.68 -9.91
C VAL A 175 0.82 6.76 -10.99
N GLY A 176 1.78 7.69 -11.01
CA GLY A 176 1.85 8.78 -11.99
C GLY A 176 1.50 10.13 -11.39
N SER A 177 0.54 10.86 -11.97
CA SER A 177 0.09 12.16 -11.47
C SER A 177 -1.43 12.29 -11.55
N SER A 178 -1.99 13.34 -10.94
CA SER A 178 -3.44 13.62 -11.01
C SER A 178 -3.95 13.76 -12.44
N GLU A 179 -3.10 14.22 -13.36
CA GLU A 179 -3.43 14.42 -14.78
C GLU A 179 -3.23 13.15 -15.62
N LYS A 180 -2.34 12.24 -15.19
CA LYS A 180 -2.00 11.02 -15.92
C LYS A 180 -1.74 9.87 -14.96
N ILE A 181 -2.80 9.10 -14.72
CA ILE A 181 -2.81 7.96 -13.81
C ILE A 181 -2.52 6.68 -14.59
N PHE A 182 -1.57 5.89 -14.10
CA PHE A 182 -1.22 4.57 -14.65
C PHE A 182 -1.54 3.47 -13.65
N ALA A 183 -2.00 2.33 -14.16
CA ALA A 183 -2.15 1.12 -13.36
C ALA A 183 -0.82 0.35 -13.35
N LYS A 184 -0.31 0.06 -12.16
CA LYS A 184 0.80 -0.86 -11.93
C LYS A 184 0.24 -2.19 -11.42
N PRO A 185 0.23 -3.26 -12.24
CA PRO A 185 -0.15 -4.58 -11.78
C PRO A 185 0.72 -5.02 -10.59
N TRP A 186 0.12 -5.71 -9.62
CA TRP A 186 0.81 -6.22 -8.44
C TRP A 186 0.32 -7.62 -8.07
N ASN A 187 1.27 -8.53 -7.84
CA ASN A 187 1.01 -9.86 -7.29
C ASN A 187 1.08 -9.81 -5.77
N PHE A 188 -0.07 -9.82 -5.08
CA PHE A 188 -0.08 -9.91 -3.61
C PHE A 188 0.42 -11.29 -3.16
N GLY A 189 -0.12 -12.37 -3.74
CA GLY A 189 0.39 -13.72 -3.50
C GLY A 189 0.28 -14.20 -2.05
N GLN A 190 -0.78 -13.80 -1.32
CA GLN A 190 -0.97 -14.17 0.09
C GLN A 190 -1.10 -15.68 0.35
N PHE A 191 -1.34 -16.47 -0.70
CA PHE A 191 -1.48 -17.92 -0.65
C PHE A 191 -0.23 -18.68 -1.07
N GLU A 192 0.81 -17.99 -1.51
CA GLU A 192 2.07 -18.62 -1.91
C GLU A 192 2.79 -19.24 -0.69
N GLU A 193 3.68 -20.19 -0.97
CA GLU A 193 4.51 -20.87 0.04
C GLU A 193 5.22 -19.86 0.95
N ASP A 194 5.33 -20.19 2.24
CA ASP A 194 5.96 -19.40 3.32
C ASP A 194 5.36 -18.01 3.61
N VAL A 195 4.40 -17.50 2.83
CA VAL A 195 3.83 -16.16 3.05
C VAL A 195 3.03 -16.10 4.36
N LEU A 196 2.18 -17.09 4.62
CA LEU A 196 1.44 -17.19 5.89
C LEU A 196 2.40 -17.34 7.09
N ASP A 197 3.41 -18.18 6.96
CA ASP A 197 4.42 -18.37 8.01
C ASP A 197 5.23 -17.09 8.27
N SER A 198 5.48 -16.29 7.23
CA SER A 198 6.06 -14.95 7.35
C SER A 198 5.17 -14.00 8.14
N CYS A 199 3.88 -13.94 7.82
CA CYS A 199 2.91 -13.10 8.55
C CYS A 199 2.78 -13.53 10.03
N MET A 200 2.78 -14.83 10.29
CA MET A 200 2.75 -15.37 11.65
C MET A 200 4.04 -15.06 12.43
N TYR A 201 5.19 -15.10 11.75
CA TYR A 201 6.46 -14.65 12.33
C TYR A 201 6.45 -13.16 12.67
N LEU A 202 5.83 -12.29 11.85
CA LEU A 202 5.66 -10.87 12.17
C LEU A 202 4.81 -10.70 13.44
N LEU A 203 3.70 -11.44 13.57
CA LEU A 203 2.90 -11.44 14.80
C LEU A 203 3.71 -11.87 16.02
N ASP A 204 4.63 -12.83 15.89
CA ASP A 204 5.51 -13.25 16.98
C ASP A 204 6.65 -12.27 17.27
N LYS A 205 7.12 -11.57 16.24
CA LYS A 205 8.14 -10.53 16.36
C LYS A 205 7.60 -9.27 17.04
N SER A 206 6.34 -8.92 16.82
CA SER A 206 5.67 -7.76 17.42
C SER A 206 5.74 -7.68 18.95
N GLY A 207 5.94 -8.81 19.62
CA GLY A 207 5.84 -8.88 21.08
C GLY A 207 4.42 -8.69 21.62
N LEU A 208 3.40 -8.59 20.76
CA LEU A 208 2.00 -8.48 21.19
C LEU A 208 1.62 -9.67 22.07
N LYS A 209 1.13 -9.33 23.27
CA LYS A 209 0.50 -10.33 24.14
C LYS A 209 -0.74 -10.89 23.45
N GLN A 210 -1.08 -12.11 23.83
CA GLN A 210 -2.08 -12.93 23.13
C GLN A 210 -3.46 -12.26 23.08
N ASN A 211 -3.85 -11.58 24.16
CA ASN A 211 -5.11 -10.85 24.24
C ASN A 211 -5.21 -9.68 23.25
N PHE A 212 -4.09 -9.16 22.75
CA PHE A 212 -4.09 -8.10 21.73
C PHE A 212 -4.14 -8.65 20.31
N ARG A 213 -3.78 -9.93 20.10
CA ARG A 213 -3.85 -10.59 18.79
C ARG A 213 -5.29 -10.94 18.36
N LYS A 214 -6.29 -10.66 19.20
CA LYS A 214 -7.71 -10.81 18.84
C LYS A 214 -8.31 -9.56 18.22
N ASP A 215 -7.67 -8.41 18.41
CA ASP A 215 -8.22 -7.12 18.02
C ASP A 215 -7.62 -6.68 16.66
N PRO A 216 -8.45 -6.53 15.61
CA PRO A 216 -7.93 -6.07 14.32
C PRO A 216 -7.35 -4.66 14.37
N VAL A 217 -7.79 -3.79 15.29
CA VAL A 217 -7.23 -2.43 15.44
C VAL A 217 -5.77 -2.52 15.86
N THR A 218 -5.49 -3.24 16.95
CA THR A 218 -4.12 -3.44 17.44
C THR A 218 -3.25 -4.17 16.42
N VAL A 219 -3.76 -5.22 15.77
CA VAL A 219 -3.01 -5.96 14.74
C VAL A 219 -2.68 -5.06 13.54
N SER A 220 -3.63 -4.27 13.05
CA SER A 220 -3.40 -3.39 11.88
C SER A 220 -2.34 -2.34 12.16
N ARG A 221 -2.42 -1.67 13.31
CA ARG A 221 -1.43 -0.69 13.77
C ARG A 221 -0.03 -1.31 13.91
N THR A 222 0.04 -2.50 14.47
CA THR A 222 1.32 -3.23 14.62
C THR A 222 1.91 -3.64 13.28
N MET A 223 1.07 -4.04 12.32
CA MET A 223 1.54 -4.43 10.99
C MET A 223 1.99 -3.25 10.15
N SER A 224 1.39 -2.06 10.33
CA SER A 224 1.90 -0.85 9.66
C SER A 224 3.32 -0.49 10.13
N ALA A 225 3.64 -0.73 11.40
CA ALA A 225 5.01 -0.61 11.93
C ALA A 225 5.94 -1.71 11.39
N LEU A 226 5.55 -2.99 11.49
CA LEU A 226 6.45 -4.11 11.21
C LEU A 226 6.74 -4.36 9.72
N VAL A 227 5.95 -3.77 8.83
CA VAL A 227 6.24 -3.82 7.38
C VAL A 227 7.40 -2.89 7.03
N ASN A 228 7.62 -1.79 7.76
CA ASN A 228 8.81 -0.96 7.63
C ASN A 228 9.93 -1.36 8.60
N SER A 229 11.17 -0.99 8.29
CA SER A 229 12.34 -1.45 9.05
C SER A 229 12.95 -0.44 10.00
N ASN A 230 12.37 0.76 10.13
CA ASN A 230 13.05 1.90 10.76
C ASN A 230 13.34 1.69 12.25
N ASP A 231 12.45 1.03 12.97
CA ASP A 231 12.59 0.82 14.43
C ASP A 231 12.81 -0.66 14.78
N ASP A 232 11.95 -1.54 14.27
CA ASP A 232 11.87 -2.94 14.69
C ASP A 232 12.62 -3.91 13.77
N ALA A 233 13.44 -3.38 12.84
CA ALA A 233 14.04 -4.15 11.75
C ALA A 233 13.00 -5.00 10.99
N GLY A 234 11.81 -4.44 10.73
CA GLY A 234 10.72 -5.06 9.99
C GLY A 234 11.05 -5.41 8.53
N VAL A 235 10.02 -5.60 7.71
CA VAL A 235 10.16 -6.30 6.42
C VAL A 235 11.02 -5.53 5.40
N LEU A 236 10.71 -4.25 5.18
CA LEU A 236 11.26 -3.47 4.07
C LEU A 236 12.00 -2.22 4.56
N LEU A 237 13.15 -1.95 3.95
CA LEU A 237 13.88 -0.70 4.13
C LEU A 237 13.50 0.29 3.03
N GLY A 238 13.05 1.49 3.42
CA GLY A 238 12.67 2.56 2.52
C GLY A 238 13.88 3.26 1.87
N ASN A 239 13.80 3.61 0.58
CA ASN A 239 14.85 4.40 -0.08
C ASN A 239 14.29 5.22 -1.26
N TRP A 240 14.49 6.53 -1.20
CA TRP A 240 14.09 7.55 -2.20
C TRP A 240 15.29 8.35 -2.74
N SER A 241 16.50 7.81 -2.61
CA SER A 241 17.72 8.50 -3.03
C SER A 241 17.95 8.47 -4.54
N GLY A 242 17.21 7.63 -5.29
CA GLY A 242 17.51 7.33 -6.67
C GLY A 242 18.71 6.41 -6.89
N ASN A 243 19.36 5.91 -5.83
CA ASN A 243 20.47 4.96 -5.91
C ASN A 243 20.19 3.69 -5.10
N TYR A 244 20.16 2.55 -5.79
CA TYR A 244 19.80 1.25 -5.20
C TYR A 244 20.91 0.21 -5.29
N GLY A 245 22.16 0.61 -5.52
CA GLY A 245 23.27 -0.33 -5.75
C GLY A 245 23.51 -1.37 -4.65
N SER A 246 23.04 -1.14 -3.42
CA SER A 246 23.12 -2.08 -2.29
C SER A 246 21.90 -3.00 -2.12
N GLY A 247 20.92 -2.94 -3.02
CA GLY A 247 19.68 -3.69 -2.91
C GLY A 247 18.94 -3.86 -4.23
N THR A 248 17.64 -4.10 -4.14
CA THR A 248 16.74 -4.16 -5.30
C THR A 248 16.04 -2.82 -5.45
N SER A 249 16.06 -2.25 -6.66
CA SER A 249 15.30 -1.04 -6.96
C SER A 249 13.80 -1.24 -6.63
N PRO A 250 13.12 -0.28 -5.99
CA PRO A 250 11.68 -0.33 -5.74
C PRO A 250 10.84 -0.58 -6.99
N LEU A 251 11.33 -0.12 -8.16
CA LEU A 251 10.71 -0.32 -9.46
C LEU A 251 10.93 -1.72 -10.04
N ALA A 252 11.76 -2.58 -9.46
CA ALA A 252 11.93 -3.96 -9.93
C ALA A 252 10.87 -4.92 -9.35
N TRP A 253 10.19 -4.53 -8.27
CA TRP A 253 9.22 -5.40 -7.62
C TRP A 253 7.91 -5.50 -8.41
N THR A 254 7.49 -6.74 -8.69
CA THR A 254 6.21 -7.09 -9.32
C THR A 254 5.19 -7.62 -8.31
N GLY A 255 5.61 -7.92 -7.08
CA GLY A 255 4.77 -8.58 -6.08
C GLY A 255 5.39 -8.68 -4.70
N SER A 256 4.57 -9.09 -3.72
CA SER A 256 4.92 -9.15 -2.30
C SER A 256 5.52 -10.49 -1.87
N ALA A 257 5.15 -11.59 -2.53
CA ALA A 257 5.53 -12.95 -2.12
C ALA A 257 7.05 -13.10 -2.03
N THR A 258 7.78 -12.68 -3.05
CA THR A 258 9.26 -12.75 -3.08
C THR A 258 9.89 -11.93 -1.94
N ILE A 259 9.33 -10.78 -1.59
CA ILE A 259 9.82 -9.92 -0.49
C ILE A 259 9.62 -10.64 0.85
N LEU A 260 8.40 -11.12 1.11
CA LEU A 260 8.04 -11.78 2.38
C LEU A 260 8.77 -13.12 2.56
N GLN A 261 8.97 -13.89 1.49
CA GLN A 261 9.75 -15.13 1.50
C GLN A 261 11.23 -14.87 1.80
N LYS A 262 11.84 -13.87 1.14
CA LYS A 262 13.23 -13.47 1.42
C LYS A 262 13.38 -13.02 2.87
N TYR A 263 12.50 -12.15 3.36
CA TYR A 263 12.49 -11.69 4.75
C TYR A 263 12.32 -12.87 5.72
N TYR A 264 11.39 -13.79 5.46
CA TYR A 264 11.16 -14.94 6.30
C TYR A 264 12.38 -15.87 6.36
N LYS A 265 13.10 -16.05 5.25
CA LYS A 265 14.29 -16.88 5.21
C LYS A 265 15.49 -16.24 5.91
N THR A 266 15.70 -14.94 5.72
CA THR A 266 16.89 -14.23 6.22
C THR A 266 16.70 -13.64 7.63
N LYS A 267 15.45 -13.38 8.01
CA LYS A 267 15.05 -12.60 9.20
C LYS A 267 15.66 -11.19 9.23
N LYS A 268 16.00 -10.65 8.06
CA LYS A 268 16.64 -9.34 7.87
C LYS A 268 15.80 -8.46 6.94
N PRO A 269 15.78 -7.13 7.15
CA PRO A 269 15.11 -6.19 6.26
C PRO A 269 15.52 -6.38 4.79
N ILE A 270 14.57 -6.17 3.89
CA ILE A 270 14.74 -6.29 2.45
C ILE A 270 14.90 -4.90 1.84
N CYS A 271 16.00 -4.70 1.14
CA CYS A 271 16.30 -3.47 0.41
C CYS A 271 15.80 -3.57 -1.05
N PHE A 272 15.03 -2.63 -1.60
CA PHE A 272 14.41 -1.46 -0.99
C PHE A 272 12.92 -1.38 -1.36
N GLY A 273 12.17 -0.56 -0.62
CA GLY A 273 10.77 -0.24 -0.89
C GLY A 273 10.53 1.26 -1.01
N GLN A 274 9.43 1.60 -1.68
CA GLN A 274 8.78 2.92 -1.66
C GLN A 274 7.28 2.71 -1.38
N CYS A 275 6.48 3.77 -1.28
CA CYS A 275 5.10 3.71 -0.76
C CYS A 275 4.24 2.61 -1.40
N TRP A 276 4.27 2.44 -2.73
CA TRP A 276 3.51 1.37 -3.40
C TRP A 276 4.01 -0.03 -3.05
N VAL A 277 5.31 -0.22 -2.80
CA VAL A 277 5.89 -1.50 -2.36
C VAL A 277 5.44 -1.81 -0.93
N PHE A 278 5.49 -0.81 -0.04
CA PHE A 278 4.98 -0.93 1.32
C PHE A 278 3.49 -1.28 1.32
N SER A 279 2.68 -0.56 0.54
CA SER A 279 1.25 -0.84 0.40
C SER A 279 0.97 -2.23 -0.18
N GLY A 280 1.73 -2.68 -1.19
CA GLY A 280 1.63 -4.02 -1.75
C GLY A 280 1.87 -5.11 -0.70
N VAL A 281 2.95 -4.97 0.07
CA VAL A 281 3.29 -5.91 1.15
C VAL A 281 2.27 -5.85 2.28
N LEU A 282 1.86 -4.67 2.73
CA LEU A 282 0.88 -4.53 3.81
C LEU A 282 -0.49 -5.12 3.41
N THR A 283 -0.99 -4.85 2.19
CA THR A 283 -2.22 -5.51 1.69
C THR A 283 -2.08 -7.03 1.75
N THR A 284 -0.93 -7.57 1.37
CA THR A 284 -0.67 -9.02 1.41
C THR A 284 -0.75 -9.56 2.83
N VAL A 285 -0.07 -8.91 3.78
CA VAL A 285 -0.08 -9.30 5.20
C VAL A 285 -1.49 -9.26 5.76
N MET A 286 -2.24 -8.18 5.54
CA MET A 286 -3.60 -8.03 6.07
C MET A 286 -4.56 -9.08 5.50
N ARG A 287 -4.54 -9.29 4.17
CA ARG A 287 -5.36 -10.33 3.50
C ARG A 287 -5.00 -11.73 3.98
N CYS A 288 -3.70 -12.02 4.14
CA CYS A 288 -3.19 -13.30 4.64
C CYS A 288 -3.69 -13.61 6.07
N LEU A 289 -3.78 -12.59 6.93
CA LEU A 289 -4.32 -12.73 8.28
C LEU A 289 -5.86 -12.79 8.31
N GLY A 290 -6.52 -12.51 7.20
CA GLY A 290 -7.98 -12.51 7.06
C GLY A 290 -8.64 -11.17 7.37
N ILE A 291 -7.90 -10.07 7.38
CA ILE A 291 -8.46 -8.71 7.48
C ILE A 291 -8.70 -8.20 6.05
N PRO A 292 -9.94 -7.86 5.64
CA PRO A 292 -10.18 -7.34 4.31
C PRO A 292 -9.41 -6.04 4.10
N ALA A 293 -8.65 -5.96 3.00
CA ALA A 293 -7.73 -4.86 2.73
C ALA A 293 -7.67 -4.49 1.25
N ARG A 294 -7.41 -3.21 0.96
CA ARG A 294 -7.14 -2.70 -0.39
C ARG A 294 -6.05 -1.64 -0.35
N SER A 295 -5.28 -1.56 -1.43
CA SER A 295 -4.35 -0.44 -1.63
C SER A 295 -5.10 0.79 -2.15
N VAL A 296 -4.70 1.96 -1.67
CA VAL A 296 -5.29 3.25 -2.03
C VAL A 296 -4.19 4.20 -2.47
N SER A 297 -4.38 4.83 -3.62
CA SER A 297 -3.47 5.83 -4.16
C SER A 297 -4.09 7.22 -4.05
N ASN A 298 -3.40 8.14 -3.39
CA ASN A 298 -3.76 9.56 -3.32
C ASN A 298 -2.85 10.37 -4.24
N PHE A 299 -3.41 11.17 -5.16
CA PHE A 299 -2.61 12.01 -6.06
C PHE A 299 -2.52 13.43 -5.52
N ALA A 300 -1.35 14.06 -5.69
CA ALA A 300 -0.99 15.29 -4.98
C ALA A 300 -1.15 15.12 -3.46
N SER A 301 -0.48 14.11 -2.89
CA SER A 301 -0.51 13.81 -1.46
C SER A 301 0.37 14.79 -0.71
N ALA A 302 -0.19 15.49 0.26
CA ALA A 302 0.57 16.38 1.13
C ALA A 302 1.35 15.58 2.18
N HIS A 303 2.54 16.05 2.50
CA HIS A 303 3.29 15.65 3.68
C HIS A 303 3.55 16.90 4.51
N ASP A 304 2.62 17.18 5.43
CA ASP A 304 2.64 18.34 6.34
C ASP A 304 3.47 18.01 7.57
N THR A 305 4.68 18.56 7.62
CA THR A 305 5.63 18.35 8.72
C THR A 305 5.40 19.32 9.89
N GLN A 306 4.62 20.39 9.67
CA GLN A 306 4.37 21.44 10.65
C GLN A 306 3.03 21.25 11.37
N GLU A 307 2.26 20.25 10.96
CA GLU A 307 1.03 19.85 11.63
C GLU A 307 -0.03 20.98 11.64
N ASN A 308 -0.01 21.84 10.63
CA ASN A 308 -0.82 23.05 10.50
C ASN A 308 -1.90 22.97 9.39
N LEU A 309 -2.01 21.81 8.73
CA LEU A 309 -2.90 21.54 7.58
C LEU A 309 -2.62 22.42 6.35
N LYS A 310 -1.40 22.92 6.23
CA LYS A 310 -0.91 23.65 5.07
C LYS A 310 0.39 23.03 4.58
N VAL A 311 0.69 23.23 3.30
CA VAL A 311 1.97 22.84 2.71
C VAL A 311 2.61 24.06 2.08
N ASP A 312 3.74 24.48 2.64
CA ASP A 312 4.46 25.67 2.20
C ASP A 312 5.54 25.32 1.17
N ILE A 313 5.42 25.91 -0.04
CA ILE A 313 6.40 25.76 -1.13
C ILE A 313 7.16 27.08 -1.31
N PHE A 314 8.47 27.06 -1.09
CA PHE A 314 9.32 28.24 -1.21
C PHE A 314 10.02 28.28 -2.57
N LEU A 315 9.82 29.37 -3.30
CA LEU A 315 10.44 29.66 -4.59
C LEU A 315 11.42 30.83 -4.45
N ASN A 316 12.56 30.78 -5.14
CA ASN A 316 13.50 31.90 -5.21
C ASN A 316 13.09 32.92 -6.30
N GLU A 317 13.88 33.99 -6.47
CA GLU A 317 13.64 35.03 -7.49
C GLU A 317 13.74 34.55 -8.94
N CYS A 318 14.33 33.38 -9.17
CA CYS A 318 14.36 32.70 -10.47
C CYS A 318 13.17 31.75 -10.65
N GLY A 319 12.27 31.66 -9.66
CA GLY A 319 11.13 30.73 -9.65
C GLY A 319 11.53 29.29 -9.33
N GLU A 320 12.76 29.02 -8.92
CA GLU A 320 13.22 27.67 -8.57
C GLU A 320 12.77 27.30 -7.16
N LYS A 321 12.34 26.05 -6.95
CA LYS A 321 12.04 25.53 -5.62
C LYS A 321 13.31 25.48 -4.76
N VAL A 322 13.21 25.99 -3.53
CA VAL A 322 14.30 26.00 -2.56
C VAL A 322 14.10 24.84 -1.57
N ASP A 323 14.72 23.70 -1.88
CA ASP A 323 14.58 22.46 -1.08
C ASP A 323 15.03 22.63 0.38
N LYS A 324 15.98 23.53 0.68
CA LYS A 324 16.44 23.78 2.05
C LYS A 324 15.40 24.47 2.95
N LEU A 325 14.47 25.22 2.36
CA LEU A 325 13.41 25.93 3.08
C LEU A 325 12.08 25.18 3.04
N THR A 326 11.90 24.33 2.03
CA THR A 326 10.67 23.56 1.83
C THR A 326 10.76 22.22 2.54
N THR A 327 10.42 22.19 3.83
CA THR A 327 10.38 20.96 4.63
C THR A 327 9.16 20.10 4.32
N ASP A 328 8.03 20.74 3.99
CA ASP A 328 6.84 20.05 3.50
C ASP A 328 7.05 19.58 2.06
N SER A 329 6.33 18.54 1.68
CA SER A 329 6.37 18.05 0.30
C SER A 329 4.98 17.70 -0.20
N VAL A 330 4.79 17.85 -1.50
CA VAL A 330 3.61 17.31 -2.19
C VAL A 330 4.11 16.22 -3.11
N TRP A 331 3.79 14.98 -2.75
CA TRP A 331 4.12 13.82 -3.56
C TRP A 331 3.11 13.76 -4.71
N ASN A 332 3.59 13.48 -5.92
CA ASN A 332 2.71 13.35 -7.09
C ASN A 332 1.65 12.28 -6.86
N PHE A 333 2.05 11.20 -6.18
CA PHE A 333 1.14 10.25 -5.59
C PHE A 333 1.76 9.65 -4.32
N HIS A 334 0.90 9.19 -3.43
CA HIS A 334 1.25 8.37 -2.28
C HIS A 334 0.31 7.17 -2.22
N VAL A 335 0.80 6.03 -1.73
CA VAL A 335 0.01 4.79 -1.70
C VAL A 335 0.06 4.19 -0.30
N TRP A 336 -1.12 4.04 0.30
CA TRP A 336 -1.34 3.40 1.60
C TRP A 336 -2.38 2.28 1.49
N ASN A 337 -3.00 1.88 2.60
CA ASN A 337 -3.98 0.80 2.66
C ASN A 337 -5.25 1.19 3.42
N ASP A 338 -6.42 0.77 2.92
CA ASP A 338 -7.64 0.71 3.72
C ASP A 338 -7.84 -0.71 4.24
N VAL A 339 -8.23 -0.85 5.50
CA VAL A 339 -8.61 -2.11 6.15
C VAL A 339 -10.00 -2.04 6.75
N TRP A 340 -10.79 -3.10 6.60
CA TRP A 340 -12.18 -3.14 7.06
C TRP A 340 -12.31 -3.75 8.45
N MET A 341 -12.85 -2.98 9.40
CA MET A 341 -13.12 -3.46 10.76
C MET A 341 -14.15 -2.60 11.51
N LYS A 342 -14.68 -3.14 12.60
CA LYS A 342 -15.36 -2.37 13.65
C LYS A 342 -14.36 -1.60 14.50
N ARG A 343 -14.80 -0.45 15.01
CA ARG A 343 -14.06 0.45 15.91
C ARG A 343 -14.74 0.53 17.27
N SER A 344 -14.81 -0.60 17.97
CA SER A 344 -15.40 -0.67 19.32
C SER A 344 -14.63 0.13 20.38
N ASP A 345 -13.45 0.62 20.04
CA ASP A 345 -12.64 1.57 20.81
C ASP A 345 -13.09 3.03 20.64
N LEU A 346 -13.93 3.33 19.64
CA LEU A 346 -14.45 4.66 19.32
C LEU A 346 -15.96 4.77 19.56
N PRO A 347 -16.53 6.00 19.57
CA PRO A 347 -17.97 6.20 19.50
C PRO A 347 -18.61 5.52 18.29
N GLU A 348 -19.92 5.27 18.36
CA GLU A 348 -20.65 4.69 17.24
C GLU A 348 -20.54 5.56 15.97
N GLY A 349 -20.48 4.90 14.83
CA GLY A 349 -20.44 5.56 13.52
C GLY A 349 -19.11 5.41 12.79
N PHE A 350 -18.00 5.05 13.45
CA PHE A 350 -16.66 4.98 12.85
C PHE A 350 -16.21 3.60 12.33
N ASP A 351 -17.11 2.61 12.35
CA ASP A 351 -16.91 1.31 11.70
C ASP A 351 -16.74 1.44 10.17
N GLY A 352 -16.07 0.44 9.58
CA GLY A 352 -15.89 0.28 8.14
C GLY A 352 -14.42 0.38 7.75
N TRP A 353 -14.14 1.08 6.64
CA TRP A 353 -12.77 1.31 6.17
C TRP A 353 -11.97 2.22 7.10
N GLN A 354 -10.75 1.78 7.41
CA GLN A 354 -9.76 2.51 8.20
C GLN A 354 -8.46 2.62 7.40
N ALA A 355 -7.91 3.82 7.29
CA ALA A 355 -6.63 4.05 6.64
C ALA A 355 -5.47 3.63 7.57
N ILE A 356 -4.53 2.85 7.05
CA ILE A 356 -3.25 2.51 7.66
C ILE A 356 -2.14 2.69 6.63
N ASP A 357 -0.95 3.09 7.09
CA ASP A 357 0.19 3.28 6.21
C ASP A 357 1.48 2.72 6.83
N ALA A 358 2.15 1.86 6.07
CA ALA A 358 3.45 1.29 6.43
C ALA A 358 4.63 2.12 5.89
N THR A 359 4.39 3.17 5.12
CA THR A 359 5.45 4.07 4.67
C THR A 359 5.95 4.87 5.86
N PRO A 360 7.26 4.83 6.19
CA PRO A 360 7.78 5.54 7.36
C PRO A 360 7.90 7.05 7.06
N GLN A 361 6.79 7.77 7.24
CA GLN A 361 6.68 9.22 7.08
C GLN A 361 6.79 9.93 8.43
N GLU A 362 5.80 9.71 9.31
CA GLU A 362 5.71 10.34 10.62
C GLU A 362 5.80 9.34 11.77
N ILE A 363 6.31 9.83 12.91
CA ILE A 363 6.44 9.04 14.13
C ILE A 363 5.16 9.17 14.96
N SER A 364 4.49 8.05 15.20
CA SER A 364 3.31 7.99 16.07
C SER A 364 3.62 7.18 17.32
N GLN A 365 3.50 7.82 18.49
CA GLN A 365 3.83 7.22 19.80
C GLN A 365 5.28 6.71 19.89
N GLY A 366 6.21 7.40 19.22
CA GLY A 366 7.66 7.14 19.31
C GLY A 366 8.21 6.10 18.33
N ILE A 367 7.38 5.54 17.43
CA ILE A 367 7.80 4.64 16.34
C ILE A 367 7.11 5.02 15.01
N PHE A 368 7.68 4.58 13.88
CA PHE A 368 7.12 4.75 12.54
C PHE A 368 5.94 3.79 12.32
N GLN A 369 4.74 4.28 12.60
CA GLN A 369 3.48 3.57 12.40
C GLN A 369 2.38 4.59 12.09
N CYS A 370 1.39 4.21 11.28
CA CYS A 370 0.26 5.06 10.96
C CYS A 370 -1.06 4.29 10.96
N GLY A 371 -2.10 4.88 11.55
CA GLY A 371 -3.46 4.38 11.61
C GLY A 371 -3.67 3.28 12.67
N PRO A 372 -4.86 2.64 12.70
CA PRO A 372 -5.99 2.83 11.80
C PRO A 372 -6.79 4.12 12.07
N SER A 373 -6.95 4.95 11.03
CA SER A 373 -7.77 6.16 11.06
C SER A 373 -9.11 5.92 10.34
N PRO A 374 -10.27 6.20 10.96
CA PRO A 374 -11.54 6.00 10.28
C PRO A 374 -11.71 6.93 9.08
N LEU A 375 -12.05 6.40 7.90
CA LEU A 375 -12.32 7.25 6.72
C LEU A 375 -13.43 8.25 6.97
N LYS A 376 -14.44 7.86 7.77
CA LYS A 376 -15.54 8.76 8.16
C LYS A 376 -15.05 9.92 9.02
N ALA A 377 -14.08 9.70 9.91
CA ALA A 377 -13.50 10.75 10.74
C ALA A 377 -12.65 11.71 9.89
N ILE A 378 -11.87 11.18 8.94
CA ILE A 378 -11.12 11.98 7.97
C ILE A 378 -12.10 12.83 7.16
N ARG A 379 -13.16 12.21 6.61
CA ARG A 379 -14.17 12.93 5.82
C ARG A 379 -14.93 13.99 6.61
N SER A 380 -15.18 13.78 7.90
CA SER A 380 -15.92 14.72 8.75
C SER A 380 -15.05 15.71 9.54
N GLY A 381 -13.72 15.70 9.33
CA GLY A 381 -12.78 16.62 9.99
C GLY A 381 -12.60 16.33 11.48
N GLU A 382 -12.85 15.11 11.94
CA GLU A 382 -12.71 14.66 13.33
C GLU A 382 -11.29 14.18 13.63
N VAL A 383 -10.33 15.08 13.39
CA VAL A 383 -8.89 14.81 13.44
C VAL A 383 -8.36 14.48 14.85
N TYR A 384 -9.15 14.72 15.89
CA TYR A 384 -8.83 14.36 17.28
C TYR A 384 -8.97 12.87 17.58
N LEU A 385 -9.67 12.11 16.72
CA LEU A 385 -9.91 10.68 16.94
C LEU A 385 -8.65 9.86 16.61
N PRO A 386 -8.31 8.87 17.45
CA PRO A 386 -7.18 8.02 17.18
C PRO A 386 -7.49 7.03 16.04
N TYR A 387 -6.48 6.59 15.28
CA TYR A 387 -5.07 7.00 15.38
C TYR A 387 -4.73 7.92 14.21
N ASP A 388 -3.79 8.84 14.39
CA ASP A 388 -3.13 9.58 13.30
C ASP A 388 -4.06 10.32 12.31
N SER A 389 -5.32 10.54 12.68
CA SER A 389 -6.35 11.11 11.79
C SER A 389 -5.98 12.52 11.31
N LYS A 390 -5.26 13.29 12.12
CA LYS A 390 -4.73 14.60 11.74
C LYS A 390 -3.75 14.53 10.58
N PHE A 391 -2.79 13.60 10.65
CA PHE A 391 -1.79 13.42 9.60
C PHE A 391 -2.45 12.99 8.29
N ILE A 392 -3.28 11.94 8.33
CA ILE A 392 -3.97 11.45 7.12
C ILE A 392 -4.94 12.51 6.57
N PHE A 393 -5.59 13.31 7.43
CA PHE A 393 -6.42 14.42 6.98
C PHE A 393 -5.60 15.47 6.22
N ALA A 394 -4.42 15.82 6.70
CA ALA A 394 -3.52 16.75 6.01
C ALA A 394 -3.14 16.21 4.62
N GLU A 395 -2.82 14.92 4.51
CA GLU A 395 -2.43 14.29 3.23
C GLU A 395 -3.47 14.46 2.12
N VAL A 396 -4.75 14.57 2.47
CA VAL A 396 -5.87 14.69 1.51
C VAL A 396 -6.55 16.06 1.50
N ASN A 397 -6.34 16.95 2.47
CA ASN A 397 -7.06 18.23 2.57
C ASN A 397 -6.17 19.46 2.80
N ALA A 398 -4.85 19.33 2.88
CA ALA A 398 -4.00 20.49 3.16
C ALA A 398 -4.11 21.60 2.09
N ASP A 399 -4.08 22.86 2.53
CA ASP A 399 -4.04 24.02 1.63
C ASP A 399 -2.58 24.22 1.14
N LYS A 400 -2.34 24.26 -0.18
CA LYS A 400 -0.98 24.44 -0.74
C LYS A 400 -0.67 25.94 -0.90
N VAL A 401 0.38 26.43 -0.23
CA VAL A 401 0.75 27.86 -0.24
C VAL A 401 2.11 28.04 -0.91
N TYR A 402 2.20 28.98 -1.86
CA TYR A 402 3.47 29.33 -2.50
C TYR A 402 4.01 30.64 -1.94
N TRP A 403 5.30 30.63 -1.61
CA TRP A 403 6.03 31.76 -1.06
C TRP A 403 7.20 32.11 -1.97
N LEU A 404 7.37 33.39 -2.27
CA LEU A 404 8.57 33.92 -2.91
C LEU A 404 9.55 34.39 -1.84
N VAL A 405 10.78 33.87 -1.90
CA VAL A 405 11.89 34.25 -1.04
C VAL A 405 12.75 35.27 -1.79
N LYS A 406 12.79 36.50 -1.29
CA LYS A 406 13.68 37.57 -1.78
C LYS A 406 14.72 37.90 -0.71
N ASN A 407 16.00 37.98 -1.08
CA ASN A 407 17.02 38.47 -0.17
C ASN A 407 17.08 40.00 -0.25
N VAL A 408 16.70 40.69 0.83
CA VAL A 408 16.70 42.16 0.89
C VAL A 408 17.65 42.58 2.01
N ALA A 409 18.75 43.24 1.64
CA ALA A 409 19.78 43.70 2.57
C ALA A 409 20.33 42.59 3.50
N GLY A 410 20.52 41.38 2.96
CA GLY A 410 21.06 40.23 3.70
C GLY A 410 20.05 39.49 4.58
N LYS A 411 18.75 39.86 4.55
CA LYS A 411 17.67 39.13 5.22
C LYS A 411 16.68 38.57 4.22
N ASP A 412 16.24 37.35 4.46
CA ASP A 412 15.22 36.71 3.63
C ASP A 412 13.84 37.26 3.97
N LYS A 413 13.15 37.75 2.95
CA LYS A 413 11.77 38.22 3.01
C LYS A 413 10.87 37.22 2.28
N TYR A 414 9.82 36.78 2.96
CA TYR A 414 8.83 35.84 2.45
C TYR A 414 7.60 36.61 1.96
N ILE A 415 7.20 36.38 0.72
CA ILE A 415 6.05 37.04 0.08
C ILE A 415 5.10 35.96 -0.40
N LYS A 416 3.87 35.93 0.11
CA LYS A 416 2.83 35.00 -0.35
C LYS A 416 2.50 35.28 -1.81
N LEU A 417 2.63 34.26 -2.66
CA LEU A 417 2.29 34.34 -4.08
C LEU A 417 0.83 33.93 -4.31
N ARG A 418 0.47 32.73 -3.86
CA ARG A 418 -0.90 32.18 -4.00
C ARG A 418 -1.15 31.08 -2.98
N GLU A 419 -2.42 30.78 -2.75
CA GLU A 419 -2.90 29.67 -1.94
C GLU A 419 -3.90 28.87 -2.76
N GLU A 420 -3.69 27.56 -2.85
CA GLU A 420 -4.51 26.62 -3.62
C GLU A 420 -5.19 25.65 -2.64
N THR A 421 -6.49 25.85 -2.41
CA THR A 421 -7.28 25.00 -1.50
C THR A 421 -7.74 23.68 -2.12
N LYS A 422 -7.57 23.53 -3.44
CA LYS A 422 -8.05 22.37 -4.24
C LYS A 422 -6.93 21.53 -4.83
N ALA A 423 -5.68 21.79 -4.41
CA ALA A 423 -4.51 21.19 -5.01
C ALA A 423 -4.25 19.77 -4.51
N ILE A 424 -4.54 19.52 -3.23
CA ILE A 424 -4.18 18.30 -2.49
C ILE A 424 -5.34 17.30 -2.49
N GLY A 425 -5.00 16.01 -2.49
CA GLY A 425 -6.00 14.96 -2.27
C GLY A 425 -6.86 14.66 -3.49
N LYS A 426 -6.25 14.52 -4.67
CA LYS A 426 -6.96 14.32 -5.93
C LYS A 426 -7.07 12.86 -6.32
N ASN A 427 -8.17 12.51 -7.00
CA ASN A 427 -8.38 11.21 -7.64
C ASN A 427 -8.00 10.02 -6.74
N ILE A 428 -8.42 10.04 -5.46
CA ILE A 428 -8.06 8.98 -4.52
C ILE A 428 -8.62 7.67 -5.07
N SER A 429 -7.74 6.72 -5.38
CA SER A 429 -8.05 5.61 -6.29
C SER A 429 -7.77 4.25 -5.67
N THR A 430 -8.61 3.28 -6.00
CA THR A 430 -8.38 1.87 -5.70
C THR A 430 -8.78 0.99 -6.88
N LYS A 431 -8.51 -0.31 -6.80
CA LYS A 431 -8.96 -1.27 -7.82
C LYS A 431 -10.45 -1.56 -7.60
N ALA A 432 -11.23 -1.49 -8.68
CA ALA A 432 -12.64 -1.82 -8.66
C ALA A 432 -12.88 -3.32 -8.34
N ILE A 433 -13.96 -3.59 -7.61
CA ILE A 433 -14.36 -4.95 -7.22
C ILE A 433 -14.56 -5.83 -8.46
N GLY A 434 -13.81 -6.93 -8.55
CA GLY A 434 -13.93 -7.91 -9.63
C GLY A 434 -13.59 -7.38 -11.03
N LYS A 435 -13.05 -6.16 -11.15
CA LYS A 435 -12.70 -5.55 -12.43
C LYS A 435 -11.26 -5.02 -12.40
N ASN A 436 -10.58 -5.17 -13.52
CA ASN A 436 -9.21 -4.70 -13.72
C ASN A 436 -9.20 -3.24 -14.18
N MET A 437 -9.84 -2.38 -13.39
CA MET A 437 -9.97 -0.94 -13.68
C MET A 437 -9.95 -0.12 -12.38
N ARG A 438 -9.70 1.18 -12.56
CA ARG A 438 -9.66 2.17 -11.49
C ARG A 438 -11.07 2.48 -10.99
N GLU A 439 -11.21 2.53 -9.68
CA GLU A 439 -12.36 3.12 -8.99
C GLU A 439 -11.88 4.37 -8.25
N ASP A 440 -12.59 5.47 -8.43
CA ASP A 440 -12.35 6.71 -7.67
C ASP A 440 -13.18 6.70 -6.39
N ILE A 441 -12.49 6.80 -5.25
CA ILE A 441 -13.03 6.79 -3.91
C ILE A 441 -12.79 8.11 -3.17
N THR A 442 -12.49 9.21 -3.87
CA THR A 442 -12.24 10.54 -3.28
C THR A 442 -13.37 10.98 -2.35
N ALA A 443 -14.62 10.71 -2.74
CA ALA A 443 -15.80 11.03 -1.94
C ALA A 443 -15.90 10.25 -0.61
N GLN A 444 -15.12 9.19 -0.42
CA GLN A 444 -15.03 8.46 0.85
C GLN A 444 -14.13 9.19 1.86
N TYR A 445 -13.18 9.99 1.36
CA TYR A 445 -12.16 10.69 2.15
C TYR A 445 -12.49 12.17 2.40
N LYS A 446 -13.13 12.84 1.44
CA LYS A 446 -13.42 14.28 1.52
C LYS A 446 -14.70 14.66 0.76
N PHE A 447 -15.24 15.82 1.10
CA PHE A 447 -16.36 16.41 0.38
C PHE A 447 -15.91 16.98 -0.97
N LEU A 448 -16.87 17.29 -1.85
CA LEU A 448 -16.57 17.82 -3.18
C LEU A 448 -15.91 19.21 -3.06
N GLU A 449 -14.82 19.40 -3.80
CA GLU A 449 -14.06 20.64 -3.81
C GLU A 449 -14.90 21.88 -4.14
N GLY A 450 -14.87 22.89 -3.26
CA GLY A 450 -15.65 24.11 -3.40
C GLY A 450 -17.10 24.01 -2.90
N SER A 451 -17.50 22.90 -2.28
CA SER A 451 -18.77 22.81 -1.56
C SER A 451 -18.68 23.48 -0.18
N SER A 452 -19.82 23.85 0.40
CA SER A 452 -19.83 24.46 1.74
C SER A 452 -19.37 23.50 2.84
N GLU A 453 -19.61 22.20 2.63
CA GLU A 453 -19.26 21.11 3.53
C GLU A 453 -17.75 20.88 3.58
N GLU A 454 -17.06 20.97 2.43
CA GLU A 454 -15.59 20.89 2.35
C GLU A 454 -14.96 21.94 3.25
N ARG A 455 -15.35 23.22 3.09
CA ARG A 455 -14.74 24.29 3.87
C ARG A 455 -15.08 24.24 5.36
N LYS A 456 -16.33 23.90 5.71
CA LYS A 456 -16.72 23.66 7.11
C LYS A 456 -15.92 22.52 7.75
N THR A 457 -15.60 21.49 6.96
CA THR A 457 -14.79 20.35 7.42
C THR A 457 -13.35 20.79 7.72
N MET A 458 -12.75 21.59 6.85
CA MET A 458 -11.42 22.17 7.09
C MET A 458 -11.41 23.09 8.31
N GLU A 459 -12.41 23.98 8.46
CA GLU A 459 -12.55 24.83 9.65
C GLU A 459 -12.68 24.02 10.95
N LYS A 460 -13.48 22.95 10.91
CA LYS A 460 -13.64 22.02 12.04
C LYS A 460 -12.32 21.33 12.37
N ALA A 461 -11.59 20.82 11.38
CA ALA A 461 -10.28 20.21 11.60
C ALA A 461 -9.28 21.20 12.21
N CYS A 462 -9.21 22.42 11.67
CA CYS A 462 -8.38 23.51 12.18
C CYS A 462 -8.73 23.89 13.63
N SER A 463 -10.00 23.81 14.03
CA SER A 463 -10.42 24.12 15.41
C SER A 463 -9.83 23.19 16.47
N PHE A 464 -9.41 21.98 16.08
CA PHE A 464 -8.74 21.02 16.95
C PHE A 464 -7.22 21.18 16.98
N LEU A 465 -6.65 22.02 16.11
CA LEU A 465 -5.23 22.33 16.11
C LEU A 465 -4.95 23.37 17.20
N ARG A 466 -3.84 23.19 17.93
CA ARG A 466 -3.27 24.25 18.76
C ARG A 466 -2.55 25.26 17.87
N CYS A 467 -3.28 25.94 16.98
CA CYS A 467 -2.72 27.08 16.27
C CYS A 467 -2.58 28.23 17.26
N SER A 468 -1.41 28.30 17.90
CA SER A 468 -0.87 29.55 18.42
C SER A 468 -0.68 30.49 17.23
N ASP A 469 -1.58 31.46 17.06
CA ASP A 469 -1.38 32.68 16.29
C ASP A 469 -0.57 32.51 14.98
N THR A 470 -1.06 31.73 14.02
CA THR A 470 -0.57 31.88 12.65
C THR A 470 -1.26 33.09 12.05
N VAL A 471 -0.51 34.19 12.06
CA VAL A 471 -0.62 35.34 11.16
C VAL A 471 -1.20 34.90 9.80
N ASP A 472 -2.15 35.66 9.25
CA ASP A 472 -2.67 35.55 7.87
C ASP A 472 -4.04 34.92 7.59
N ALA A 473 -4.94 34.83 8.58
CA ALA A 473 -6.39 34.85 8.26
C ALA A 473 -6.87 36.22 7.75
N ARG A 474 -6.00 37.25 7.76
CA ARG A 474 -6.33 38.65 7.41
C ARG A 474 -5.66 39.18 6.14
N LEU A 475 -4.83 38.40 5.46
CA LEU A 475 -4.37 38.75 4.11
C LEU A 475 -5.37 38.20 3.09
N SER A 476 -6.56 38.79 3.05
CA SER A 476 -7.43 38.65 1.89
C SER A 476 -6.66 39.18 0.69
N SER A 477 -6.32 38.31 -0.26
CA SER A 477 -5.80 38.76 -1.55
C SER A 477 -6.87 39.66 -2.17
N SER A 478 -6.58 40.96 -2.23
CA SER A 478 -7.38 41.90 -3.03
C SER A 478 -7.48 41.34 -4.45
N PRO A 479 -8.62 41.47 -5.15
CA PRO A 479 -8.71 41.10 -6.55
C PRO A 479 -7.58 41.82 -7.32
N LEU A 480 -6.85 41.08 -8.16
CA LEU A 480 -5.77 41.63 -8.97
C LEU A 480 -6.32 42.79 -9.82
N THR A 481 -5.77 43.98 -9.64
CA THR A 481 -6.15 45.17 -10.41
C THR A 481 -5.71 45.08 -11.86
N ALA A 482 -4.60 44.39 -12.15
CA ALA A 482 -4.05 44.27 -13.51
C ALA A 482 -4.73 43.21 -14.40
N GLY A 483 -5.54 42.30 -13.85
CA GLY A 483 -6.27 41.28 -14.62
C GLY A 483 -5.39 40.31 -15.44
N ILE A 484 -4.15 40.06 -15.00
CA ILE A 484 -3.21 39.18 -15.71
C ILE A 484 -3.51 37.71 -15.41
N GLN A 485 -3.57 36.87 -16.45
CA GLN A 485 -3.72 35.41 -16.37
C GLN A 485 -2.58 34.70 -17.08
N LEU A 486 -2.02 33.67 -16.44
CA LEU A 486 -1.01 32.80 -17.03
C LEU A 486 -1.67 31.54 -17.59
N LYS A 487 -1.22 31.11 -18.76
CA LYS A 487 -1.56 29.81 -19.35
C LYS A 487 -0.31 29.20 -19.97
N THR A 488 -0.29 27.88 -20.10
CA THR A 488 0.75 27.15 -20.82
C THR A 488 0.13 26.41 -22.00
N ASP A 489 0.78 26.50 -23.16
CA ASP A 489 0.41 25.81 -24.40
C ASP A 489 1.59 24.99 -24.93
N GLY A 490 1.30 23.87 -25.59
CA GLY A 490 2.29 22.91 -26.09
C GLY A 490 1.95 21.44 -25.79
N GLU A 491 2.76 20.53 -26.36
CA GLU A 491 2.59 19.10 -26.15
C GLU A 491 3.05 18.71 -24.73
N LYS A 492 2.10 18.26 -23.91
CA LYS A 492 2.37 17.82 -22.52
C LYS A 492 3.00 16.42 -22.44
N SER A 493 3.08 15.72 -23.57
CA SER A 493 3.64 14.37 -23.69
C SER A 493 5.14 14.44 -23.95
N LEU A 494 5.95 14.14 -22.93
CA LEU A 494 7.40 14.16 -23.07
C LEU A 494 7.95 12.75 -23.32
N TRP A 495 8.74 12.57 -24.36
CA TRP A 495 9.48 11.33 -24.62
C TRP A 495 10.96 11.53 -24.27
N PRO A 496 11.60 10.60 -23.55
CA PRO A 496 13.03 10.70 -23.27
C PRO A 496 13.84 10.87 -24.55
N GLY A 497 14.64 11.94 -24.61
CA GLY A 497 15.47 12.29 -25.77
C GLY A 497 14.86 13.38 -26.68
N ASN A 498 13.62 13.80 -26.45
CA ASN A 498 13.01 14.92 -27.18
C ASN A 498 13.21 16.26 -26.44
N PRO A 499 13.37 17.39 -27.14
CA PRO A 499 13.37 18.69 -26.49
C PRO A 499 12.02 18.98 -25.84
N ILE A 500 12.03 19.86 -24.83
CA ILE A 500 10.82 20.40 -24.22
C ILE A 500 10.56 21.75 -24.88
N ASP A 501 9.48 21.83 -25.64
CA ASP A 501 9.07 23.04 -26.34
C ASP A 501 7.70 23.47 -25.80
N LEU A 502 7.70 24.39 -24.85
CA LEU A 502 6.49 24.95 -24.22
C LEU A 502 6.34 26.42 -24.59
N LYS A 503 5.10 26.91 -24.59
CA LYS A 503 4.79 28.33 -24.72
C LYS A 503 4.06 28.82 -23.47
N ILE A 504 4.58 29.87 -22.86
CA ILE A 504 3.92 30.56 -21.76
C ILE A 504 3.12 31.71 -22.35
N ILE A 505 1.82 31.71 -22.09
CA ILE A 505 0.87 32.70 -22.57
C ILE A 505 0.52 33.62 -21.41
N VAL A 506 0.87 34.89 -21.54
CA VAL A 506 0.47 35.96 -20.61
C VAL A 506 -0.72 36.68 -21.23
N ASN A 507 -1.91 36.50 -20.66
CA ASN A 507 -3.13 37.19 -21.06
C ASN A 507 -3.41 38.37 -20.13
N SER A 508 -3.87 39.48 -20.67
CA SER A 508 -4.43 40.58 -19.87
C SER A 508 -5.92 40.73 -20.16
N THR A 509 -6.74 40.74 -19.10
CA THR A 509 -8.17 41.05 -19.22
C THR A 509 -8.46 42.55 -19.09
N SER A 510 -7.43 43.37 -18.85
CA SER A 510 -7.57 44.81 -18.74
C SER A 510 -7.35 45.48 -20.11
N THR A 511 -7.94 46.65 -20.31
CA THR A 511 -7.69 47.51 -21.48
C THR A 511 -6.44 48.37 -21.34
N GLU A 512 -5.79 48.33 -20.16
CA GLU A 512 -4.61 49.14 -19.84
C GLU A 512 -3.33 48.39 -20.24
N SER A 513 -2.28 49.15 -20.59
CA SER A 513 -0.97 48.58 -20.89
C SER A 513 -0.17 48.42 -19.61
N TRP A 514 0.34 47.21 -19.37
CA TRP A 514 1.12 46.84 -18.19
C TRP A 514 2.48 46.29 -18.58
N THR A 515 3.47 46.50 -17.72
CA THR A 515 4.80 45.92 -17.83
C THR A 515 4.95 44.80 -16.80
N ALA A 516 5.00 43.54 -17.26
CA ALA A 516 5.16 42.37 -16.41
C ALA A 516 6.58 41.78 -16.55
N SER A 517 7.26 41.58 -15.43
CA SER A 517 8.49 40.76 -15.36
C SER A 517 8.08 39.29 -15.21
N LEU A 518 8.22 38.51 -16.28
CA LEU A 518 7.99 37.08 -16.28
C LEU A 518 9.29 36.33 -15.96
N THR A 519 9.20 35.39 -15.03
CA THR A 519 10.24 34.41 -14.73
C THR A 519 9.62 33.01 -14.80
N ALA A 520 10.26 32.08 -15.48
CA ALA A 520 9.87 30.67 -15.43
C ALA A 520 11.08 29.75 -15.25
N SER A 521 11.02 28.85 -14.28
CA SER A 521 12.06 27.86 -14.01
C SER A 521 11.61 26.48 -14.47
N CYS A 522 12.56 25.65 -14.88
CA CYS A 522 12.34 24.25 -15.24
C CYS A 522 13.25 23.37 -14.38
N GLN A 523 12.67 22.49 -13.57
CA GLN A 523 13.38 21.62 -12.65
C GLN A 523 12.96 20.16 -12.86
N LEU A 524 13.94 19.26 -12.83
CA LEU A 524 13.74 17.83 -12.81
C LEU A 524 13.58 17.39 -11.35
N GLN A 525 12.44 16.80 -11.02
CA GLN A 525 12.09 16.39 -9.66
C GLN A 525 11.73 14.91 -9.60
N SER A 526 12.01 14.26 -8.47
CA SER A 526 11.46 12.93 -8.17
C SER A 526 9.95 13.00 -7.87
N TYR A 527 9.28 11.85 -7.79
CA TYR A 527 7.84 11.81 -7.52
C TYR A 527 7.46 12.33 -6.11
N THR A 528 8.43 12.42 -5.18
CA THR A 528 8.24 13.03 -3.84
C THR A 528 8.45 14.55 -3.85
N GLY A 529 8.88 15.12 -4.99
CA GLY A 529 9.12 16.55 -5.15
C GLY A 529 10.53 17.02 -4.78
N LYS A 530 11.48 16.10 -4.54
CA LYS A 530 12.90 16.44 -4.39
C LYS A 530 13.50 16.87 -5.73
N VAL A 531 14.25 17.97 -5.77
CA VAL A 531 14.91 18.46 -6.99
C VAL A 531 16.19 17.67 -7.26
N GLU A 532 16.27 17.06 -8.44
CA GLU A 532 17.47 16.32 -8.90
C GLU A 532 18.35 17.17 -9.83
N ALA A 533 17.76 18.06 -10.63
CA ALA A 533 18.50 18.99 -11.47
C ALA A 533 17.70 20.24 -11.84
N ASN A 534 18.39 21.38 -11.98
CA ASN A 534 17.83 22.58 -12.60
C ASN A 534 18.14 22.54 -14.11
N LEU A 535 17.11 22.59 -14.94
CA LEU A 535 17.23 22.49 -16.40
C LEU A 535 17.39 23.86 -17.07
N GLY A 536 17.10 24.92 -16.33
CA GLY A 536 17.25 26.31 -16.75
C GLY A 536 16.09 27.18 -16.28
N PHE A 537 16.20 28.47 -16.51
CA PHE A 537 15.13 29.43 -16.30
C PHE A 537 15.13 30.48 -17.40
N ILE A 538 13.98 31.10 -17.62
CA ILE A 538 13.82 32.28 -18.47
C ILE A 538 13.41 33.45 -17.60
N LYS A 539 13.92 34.64 -17.91
CA LYS A 539 13.50 35.91 -17.30
C LYS A 539 13.35 36.94 -18.39
N GLN A 540 12.14 37.47 -18.57
CA GLN A 540 11.82 38.41 -19.63
C GLN A 540 10.83 39.46 -19.14
N THR A 541 11.07 40.71 -19.53
CA THR A 541 10.10 41.80 -19.33
C THR A 541 9.16 41.86 -20.53
N VAL A 542 7.86 41.92 -20.26
CA VAL A 542 6.79 41.85 -21.24
C VAL A 542 5.92 43.08 -21.11
N GLN A 543 5.70 43.80 -22.20
CA GLN A 543 4.74 44.90 -22.24
C GLN A 543 3.49 44.45 -22.97
N THR A 544 2.32 44.60 -22.35
CA THR A 544 1.08 44.10 -22.93
C THR A 544 0.62 44.91 -24.15
N GLU A 545 1.07 46.16 -24.35
CA GLU A 545 0.80 47.03 -25.53
C GLU A 545 -0.64 46.97 -26.10
N GLY A 546 -1.66 46.66 -25.29
CA GLY A 546 -3.03 46.41 -25.76
C GLY A 546 -3.24 45.10 -26.56
N LYS A 547 -2.23 44.21 -26.64
CA LYS A 547 -2.38 42.83 -27.14
C LYS A 547 -3.05 41.96 -26.06
N PRO A 548 -4.07 41.15 -26.43
CA PRO A 548 -4.79 40.32 -25.45
C PRO A 548 -3.93 39.18 -24.89
N ALA A 549 -2.93 38.72 -25.63
CA ALA A 549 -2.08 37.57 -25.30
C ALA A 549 -0.65 37.78 -25.83
N ILE A 550 0.36 37.43 -25.03
CA ILE A 550 1.76 37.38 -25.44
C ILE A 550 2.31 35.99 -25.17
N GLU A 551 2.93 35.39 -26.19
CA GLU A 551 3.54 34.06 -26.14
C GLU A 551 5.05 34.16 -25.91
N ILE A 552 5.56 33.40 -24.95
CA ILE A 552 6.99 33.33 -24.63
C ILE A 552 7.45 31.87 -24.72
N PRO A 553 8.43 31.55 -25.59
CA PRO A 553 8.92 30.20 -25.74
C PRO A 553 9.81 29.80 -24.55
N LEU A 554 9.55 28.61 -24.00
CA LEU A 554 10.38 27.91 -23.05
C LEU A 554 10.90 26.64 -23.73
N ASN A 555 12.13 26.72 -24.23
CA ASN A 555 12.79 25.62 -24.94
C ASN A 555 13.91 25.04 -24.07
N VAL A 556 13.87 23.73 -23.83
CA VAL A 556 14.90 23.00 -23.08
C VAL A 556 15.39 21.83 -23.92
N ALA A 557 16.68 21.85 -24.26
CA ALA A 557 17.29 20.79 -25.05
C ALA A 557 17.30 19.44 -24.30
N ALA A 558 17.16 18.32 -25.02
CA ALA A 558 17.11 16.99 -24.40
C ALA A 558 18.35 16.64 -23.55
N ASP A 559 19.52 17.11 -23.99
CA ASP A 559 20.81 16.85 -23.33
C ASP A 559 20.89 17.41 -21.91
N THR A 560 20.06 18.40 -21.55
CA THR A 560 20.07 19.02 -20.22
C THR A 560 19.53 18.09 -19.14
N TYR A 561 18.57 17.22 -19.48
CA TYR A 561 17.91 16.33 -18.52
C TYR A 561 18.33 14.86 -18.68
N ILE A 562 18.80 14.44 -19.87
CA ILE A 562 19.01 13.01 -20.16
C ILE A 562 20.10 12.36 -19.29
N LYS A 563 21.16 13.12 -18.97
CA LYS A 563 22.26 12.64 -18.11
C LYS A 563 21.77 12.39 -16.69
N THR A 564 20.97 13.32 -16.15
CA THR A 564 20.39 13.18 -14.82
C THR A 564 19.38 12.03 -14.79
N LEU A 565 18.53 11.93 -15.82
CA LEU A 565 17.57 10.83 -15.98
C LEU A 565 18.25 9.45 -15.99
N ALA A 566 19.43 9.34 -16.62
CA ALA A 566 20.22 8.11 -16.63
C ALA A 566 20.91 7.79 -15.29
N SER A 567 21.22 8.82 -14.50
CA SER A 567 21.93 8.70 -13.22
C SER A 567 21.03 8.37 -12.03
N VAL A 568 19.74 8.63 -12.15
CA VAL A 568 18.74 8.42 -11.10
C VAL A 568 17.89 7.21 -11.47
N GLU A 569 17.79 6.25 -10.57
CA GLU A 569 16.99 5.04 -10.79
C GLU A 569 15.48 5.25 -10.57
N ASP A 570 15.07 6.34 -9.93
CA ASP A 570 13.66 6.72 -9.72
C ASP A 570 12.99 7.29 -10.97
N GLU A 571 11.66 7.23 -11.00
CA GLU A 571 10.87 7.96 -11.99
C GLU A 571 10.90 9.47 -11.69
N LEU A 572 11.30 10.25 -12.69
CA LEU A 572 11.43 11.70 -12.60
C LEU A 572 10.35 12.40 -13.41
N LEU A 573 10.02 13.62 -13.01
CA LEU A 573 9.09 14.50 -13.69
C LEU A 573 9.68 15.89 -13.82
N ILE A 574 9.17 16.66 -14.76
CA ILE A 574 9.60 18.03 -14.99
C ILE A 574 8.57 18.97 -14.42
N LYS A 575 9.01 19.83 -13.51
CA LYS A 575 8.22 20.88 -12.89
C LYS A 575 8.62 22.23 -13.46
N VAL A 576 7.63 22.96 -13.95
CA VAL A 576 7.79 24.32 -14.46
C VAL A 576 7.04 25.27 -13.53
N ASN A 577 7.76 26.17 -12.87
CA ASN A 577 7.16 27.21 -12.03
C ASN A 577 7.25 28.54 -12.78
N ILE A 578 6.13 29.26 -12.84
CA ILE A 578 6.01 30.52 -13.58
C ILE A 578 5.59 31.60 -12.59
N ILE A 579 6.28 32.74 -12.61
CA ILE A 579 5.98 33.92 -11.79
C ILE A 579 5.97 35.14 -12.71
N ALA A 580 4.90 35.92 -12.68
CA ALA A 580 4.78 37.22 -13.32
C ALA A 580 4.62 38.30 -12.25
N GLU A 581 5.49 39.31 -12.25
CA GLU A 581 5.40 40.49 -11.37
C GLU A 581 5.05 41.73 -12.21
N VAL A 582 3.92 42.35 -11.92
CA VAL A 582 3.49 43.61 -12.55
C VAL A 582 4.30 44.75 -11.94
N GLN A 583 5.04 45.50 -12.76
CA GLN A 583 5.97 46.50 -12.25
C GLN A 583 5.24 47.71 -11.64
N GLU A 584 4.11 48.08 -12.22
CA GLU A 584 3.35 49.28 -11.83
C GLU A 584 2.64 49.10 -10.48
N THR A 585 2.11 47.91 -10.20
CA THR A 585 1.33 47.62 -8.98
C THR A 585 2.11 46.78 -7.95
N GLY A 586 3.19 46.11 -8.38
CA GLY A 586 3.91 45.13 -7.57
C GLY A 586 3.17 43.80 -7.39
N GLU A 587 1.99 43.66 -8.01
CA GLU A 587 1.16 42.44 -7.97
C GLU A 587 1.93 41.26 -8.58
N LYS A 588 1.72 40.06 -8.01
CA LYS A 588 2.39 38.83 -8.45
C LYS A 588 1.35 37.78 -8.78
N VAL A 589 1.52 37.16 -9.94
CA VAL A 589 0.74 36.01 -10.39
C VAL A 589 1.71 34.85 -10.59
N SER A 590 1.32 33.65 -10.22
CA SER A 590 2.15 32.47 -10.46
C SER A 590 1.31 31.29 -10.94
N ASP A 591 1.95 30.38 -11.67
CA ASP A 591 1.37 29.11 -12.12
C ASP A 591 2.40 27.96 -12.01
N GLU A 592 1.94 26.70 -11.97
CA GLU A 592 2.79 25.49 -11.96
C GLU A 592 2.31 24.50 -13.03
N LEU A 593 3.25 23.93 -13.81
CA LEU A 593 3.00 22.85 -14.75
C LEU A 593 3.89 21.64 -14.43
N THR A 594 3.33 20.43 -14.55
CA THR A 594 4.09 19.17 -14.42
C THR A 594 4.03 18.40 -15.74
N LEU A 595 5.18 17.95 -16.24
CA LEU A 595 5.32 17.07 -17.40
C LEU A 595 5.85 15.70 -16.96
N ALA A 596 5.24 14.63 -17.48
CA ALA A 596 5.63 13.25 -17.21
C ALA A 596 6.19 12.59 -18.48
N PHE A 597 7.19 11.73 -18.29
CA PHE A 597 7.77 10.97 -19.40
C PHE A 597 6.83 9.85 -19.87
N GLN A 598 6.89 9.54 -21.16
CA GLN A 598 6.21 8.42 -21.78
C GLN A 598 7.21 7.39 -22.24
N TYR A 599 6.81 6.12 -22.15
CA TYR A 599 7.67 5.00 -22.48
C TYR A 599 7.01 4.04 -23.48
N PRO A 600 7.80 3.37 -24.34
CA PRO A 600 7.27 2.34 -25.24
C PRO A 600 6.73 1.13 -24.46
N SER A 601 5.77 0.41 -25.04
CA SER A 601 5.14 -0.76 -24.41
C SER A 601 5.84 -2.08 -24.73
N ILE A 602 5.67 -3.06 -23.84
CA ILE A 602 6.09 -4.45 -24.07
C ILE A 602 4.89 -5.22 -24.65
N LYS A 603 5.13 -6.05 -25.67
CA LYS A 603 4.13 -6.97 -26.22
C LYS A 603 4.32 -8.36 -25.61
N VAL A 604 3.23 -8.98 -25.18
CA VAL A 604 3.22 -10.36 -24.66
C VAL A 604 2.53 -11.29 -25.65
N GLU A 605 3.20 -12.38 -26.01
CA GLU A 605 2.69 -13.42 -26.91
C GLU A 605 2.57 -14.74 -26.13
N MET A 606 1.33 -15.17 -25.86
CA MET A 606 1.01 -16.40 -25.15
C MET A 606 -0.45 -16.82 -25.47
N PRO A 607 -0.85 -18.08 -25.23
CA PRO A 607 -2.22 -18.52 -25.45
C PRO A 607 -3.19 -17.87 -24.45
N GLU A 608 -4.48 -17.79 -24.81
CA GLU A 608 -5.54 -17.29 -23.92
C GLU A 608 -5.97 -18.32 -22.87
N THR A 609 -5.79 -19.60 -23.18
CA THR A 609 -6.14 -20.73 -22.32
C THR A 609 -5.01 -21.77 -22.29
N ALA A 610 -4.86 -22.46 -21.15
CA ALA A 610 -3.97 -23.61 -21.00
C ALA A 610 -4.57 -24.63 -20.02
N LYS A 611 -4.10 -25.88 -20.03
CA LYS A 611 -4.57 -26.93 -19.10
C LYS A 611 -3.58 -27.18 -17.99
N ILE A 612 -4.06 -27.64 -16.83
CA ILE A 612 -3.19 -28.10 -15.75
C ILE A 612 -2.21 -29.16 -16.29
N ASN A 613 -0.94 -29.07 -15.88
CA ASN A 613 0.16 -29.95 -16.31
C ASN A 613 0.52 -29.89 -17.80
N GLU A 614 -0.12 -29.06 -18.63
CA GLU A 614 0.31 -28.80 -20.01
C GLU A 614 1.16 -27.53 -20.06
N ALA A 615 2.41 -27.67 -20.51
CA ALA A 615 3.32 -26.55 -20.60
C ALA A 615 2.96 -25.63 -21.78
N PHE A 616 3.05 -24.31 -21.58
CA PHE A 616 2.91 -23.32 -22.65
C PHE A 616 4.09 -22.33 -22.62
N THR A 617 4.35 -21.67 -23.75
CA THR A 617 5.40 -20.64 -23.85
C THR A 617 4.79 -19.25 -23.78
N CYS A 618 5.35 -18.39 -22.95
CA CYS A 618 5.08 -16.96 -22.93
C CYS A 618 6.31 -16.20 -23.45
N ALA A 619 6.11 -15.30 -24.42
CA ALA A 619 7.18 -14.51 -25.00
C ALA A 619 6.94 -13.00 -24.80
N PHE A 620 7.98 -12.30 -24.35
CA PHE A 620 8.01 -10.85 -24.17
C PHE A 620 8.81 -10.23 -25.31
N VAL A 621 8.20 -9.31 -26.04
CA VAL A 621 8.79 -8.62 -27.19
C VAL A 621 8.74 -7.12 -26.92
N PHE A 622 9.89 -6.46 -27.03
CA PHE A 622 9.99 -5.01 -26.86
C PHE A 622 10.80 -4.41 -27.99
N LYS A 623 10.35 -3.26 -28.48
CA LYS A 623 11.06 -2.45 -29.49
C LYS A 623 11.38 -1.09 -28.89
N ASN A 624 12.66 -0.71 -28.89
CA ASN A 624 13.04 0.64 -28.51
C ASN A 624 12.61 1.63 -29.62
N THR A 625 11.53 2.38 -29.38
CA THR A 625 11.04 3.42 -30.29
C THR A 625 11.56 4.82 -29.94
N LEU A 626 12.41 4.95 -28.92
CA LEU A 626 13.00 6.22 -28.51
C LEU A 626 14.19 6.57 -29.40
N ALA A 627 14.53 7.87 -29.45
CA ALA A 627 15.69 8.37 -30.20
C ALA A 627 17.03 8.09 -29.49
N ILE A 628 17.00 7.51 -28.29
CA ILE A 628 18.17 7.27 -27.43
C ILE A 628 18.40 5.77 -27.21
N PRO A 629 19.66 5.34 -26.98
CA PRO A 629 19.93 3.98 -26.53
C PRO A 629 19.37 3.77 -25.12
N LEU A 630 18.92 2.55 -24.85
CA LEU A 630 18.55 2.09 -23.51
C LEU A 630 19.67 1.19 -23.00
N GLU A 631 20.28 1.57 -21.89
CA GLU A 631 21.42 0.86 -21.33
C GLU A 631 21.01 -0.04 -20.15
N LYS A 632 21.68 -1.19 -20.03
CA LYS A 632 21.50 -2.16 -18.93
C LYS A 632 20.03 -2.57 -18.73
N CYS A 633 19.36 -2.91 -19.82
CA CYS A 633 17.97 -3.32 -19.80
C CYS A 633 17.79 -4.66 -19.06
N LYS A 634 16.90 -4.66 -18.07
CA LYS A 634 16.53 -5.86 -17.32
C LYS A 634 15.02 -6.04 -17.32
N LEU A 635 14.58 -7.23 -17.71
CA LEU A 635 13.18 -7.65 -17.70
C LEU A 635 12.92 -8.55 -16.50
N TYR A 636 12.02 -8.11 -15.62
CA TYR A 636 11.55 -8.84 -14.44
C TYR A 636 10.21 -9.47 -14.77
N VAL A 637 10.05 -10.77 -14.57
CA VAL A 637 8.81 -11.48 -14.91
C VAL A 637 8.35 -12.33 -13.73
N GLU A 638 7.08 -12.26 -13.38
CA GLU A 638 6.49 -13.07 -12.31
C GLU A 638 5.08 -13.56 -12.71
N GLY A 639 4.79 -14.82 -12.42
CA GLY A 639 3.48 -15.42 -12.65
C GLY A 639 3.08 -16.31 -11.48
N LEU A 640 2.12 -15.84 -10.68
CA LEU A 640 1.63 -16.58 -9.51
C LEU A 640 1.12 -17.98 -9.91
N GLY A 641 1.58 -19.00 -9.20
CA GLY A 641 1.28 -20.40 -9.51
C GLY A 641 2.01 -21.00 -10.72
N PHE A 642 2.84 -20.24 -11.44
CA PHE A 642 3.67 -20.74 -12.55
C PHE A 642 5.16 -20.78 -12.19
N PHE A 643 5.73 -19.63 -11.80
CA PHE A 643 7.15 -19.45 -11.51
C PHE A 643 7.37 -18.26 -10.56
N LYS A 644 8.44 -18.33 -9.77
CA LYS A 644 8.89 -17.21 -8.94
C LYS A 644 9.49 -16.12 -9.83
N MET A 645 9.71 -14.91 -9.31
CA MET A 645 10.29 -13.81 -10.09
C MET A 645 11.60 -14.22 -10.79
N GLU A 646 11.60 -14.15 -12.13
CA GLU A 646 12.75 -14.39 -13.01
C GLU A 646 13.26 -13.07 -13.61
N ILE A 647 14.56 -13.00 -13.86
CA ILE A 647 15.23 -11.79 -14.36
C ILE A 647 15.99 -12.12 -15.65
N PHE A 648 15.64 -11.46 -16.75
CA PHE A 648 16.38 -11.52 -18.02
C PHE A 648 17.24 -10.27 -18.15
N ASP A 649 18.55 -10.46 -18.39
CA ASP A 649 19.47 -9.39 -18.73
C ASP A 649 19.49 -9.23 -20.26
N GLU A 650 18.91 -8.14 -20.76
CA GLU A 650 18.76 -7.85 -22.18
C GLU A 650 19.92 -7.00 -22.71
N GLY A 651 20.84 -6.55 -21.84
CA GLY A 651 21.95 -5.67 -22.21
C GLY A 651 21.49 -4.31 -22.73
N ASP A 652 22.21 -3.77 -23.71
CA ASP A 652 21.92 -2.44 -24.28
C ASP A 652 21.08 -2.55 -25.55
N ILE A 653 19.99 -1.78 -25.63
CA ILE A 653 19.07 -1.74 -26.76
C ILE A 653 19.19 -0.40 -27.49
N ARG A 654 19.80 -0.42 -28.67
CA ARG A 654 19.93 0.75 -29.55
C ARG A 654 18.57 1.27 -30.04
N PRO A 655 18.47 2.55 -30.47
CA PRO A 655 17.28 3.05 -31.15
C PRO A 655 16.83 2.12 -32.29
N GLY A 656 15.53 1.77 -32.31
CA GLY A 656 14.96 0.82 -33.26
C GLY A 656 15.23 -0.66 -32.99
N GLY A 657 16.09 -0.98 -32.01
CA GLY A 657 16.42 -2.35 -31.61
C GLY A 657 15.25 -3.10 -30.97
N ILE A 658 15.30 -4.43 -31.03
CA ILE A 658 14.24 -5.33 -30.56
C ILE A 658 14.87 -6.48 -29.77
N PHE A 659 14.28 -6.86 -28.64
CA PHE A 659 14.56 -8.13 -27.98
C PHE A 659 13.32 -9.02 -27.93
N LYS A 660 13.55 -10.33 -27.77
CA LYS A 660 12.50 -11.32 -27.54
C LYS A 660 12.96 -12.37 -26.53
N SER A 661 12.38 -12.32 -25.33
CA SER A 661 12.64 -13.27 -24.25
C SER A 661 11.46 -14.21 -24.05
N LYS A 662 11.74 -15.46 -23.67
CA LYS A 662 10.74 -16.54 -23.57
C LYS A 662 10.87 -17.26 -22.25
N ILE A 663 9.73 -17.64 -21.68
CA ILE A 663 9.65 -18.50 -20.50
C ILE A 663 8.63 -19.62 -20.74
N ILE A 664 8.92 -20.81 -20.20
CA ILE A 664 8.02 -21.96 -20.24
C ILE A 664 7.24 -21.99 -18.92
N CYS A 665 5.93 -21.98 -19.03
CA CYS A 665 5.01 -21.94 -17.89
C CYS A 665 4.43 -23.33 -17.62
N HIS A 666 4.43 -23.74 -16.35
CA HIS A 666 3.88 -25.02 -15.90
C HIS A 666 2.69 -24.79 -14.94
N PRO A 667 1.45 -24.73 -15.45
CA PRO A 667 0.25 -24.50 -14.64
C PRO A 667 -0.02 -25.64 -13.65
N LYS A 668 -0.17 -25.30 -12.36
CA LYS A 668 -0.48 -26.26 -11.28
C LYS A 668 -1.89 -26.13 -10.69
N LYS A 669 -2.56 -25.00 -10.92
CA LYS A 669 -3.88 -24.69 -10.36
C LYS A 669 -4.76 -24.09 -11.46
N ALA A 670 -6.01 -24.54 -11.53
CA ALA A 670 -7.02 -23.97 -12.42
C ALA A 670 -7.41 -22.54 -12.01
N GLY A 671 -8.14 -21.88 -12.91
CA GLY A 671 -8.70 -20.54 -12.74
C GLY A 671 -7.95 -19.47 -13.51
N GLU A 672 -8.37 -18.22 -13.31
CA GLU A 672 -7.71 -17.06 -13.89
C GLU A 672 -6.33 -16.86 -13.24
N LYS A 673 -5.31 -16.67 -14.08
CA LYS A 673 -3.94 -16.40 -13.66
C LYS A 673 -3.38 -15.20 -14.41
N LYS A 674 -2.47 -14.48 -13.76
CA LYS A 674 -1.86 -13.26 -14.27
C LYS A 674 -0.34 -13.42 -14.30
N ILE A 675 0.25 -12.99 -15.42
CA ILE A 675 1.69 -12.82 -15.58
C ILE A 675 1.97 -11.33 -15.69
N ILE A 676 2.91 -10.85 -14.90
CA ILE A 676 3.37 -9.46 -14.88
C ILE A 676 4.81 -9.44 -15.37
N ALA A 677 5.12 -8.52 -16.29
CA ALA A 677 6.49 -8.24 -16.71
C ALA A 677 6.80 -6.75 -16.58
N GLN A 678 8.02 -6.46 -16.15
CA GLN A 678 8.50 -5.09 -15.93
C GLN A 678 9.90 -4.91 -16.52
N LEU A 679 10.08 -3.93 -17.40
CA LEU A 679 11.36 -3.58 -18.03
C LEU A 679 11.90 -2.29 -17.43
N ASN A 680 13.13 -2.36 -16.93
CA ASN A 680 13.88 -1.22 -16.43
C ASN A 680 15.21 -1.07 -17.17
N SER A 681 15.66 0.16 -17.36
CA SER A 681 16.96 0.54 -17.93
C SER A 681 17.51 1.77 -17.20
N LEU A 682 18.69 2.28 -17.58
CA LEU A 682 19.18 3.53 -17.02
C LEU A 682 18.29 4.73 -17.41
N GLN A 683 17.81 4.81 -18.65
CA GLN A 683 17.06 5.97 -19.16
C GLN A 683 15.54 5.84 -18.98
N VAL A 684 15.03 4.61 -18.90
CA VAL A 684 13.59 4.31 -18.84
C VAL A 684 13.28 3.47 -17.62
N LYS A 685 12.26 3.91 -16.88
CA LYS A 685 11.87 3.39 -15.58
C LYS A 685 10.44 2.83 -15.63
N GLY A 686 10.26 1.60 -15.18
CA GLY A 686 8.93 1.10 -14.83
C GLY A 686 7.99 0.77 -15.98
N ILE A 687 8.47 0.42 -17.18
CA ILE A 687 7.59 -0.10 -18.23
C ILE A 687 7.01 -1.42 -17.74
N SER A 688 5.70 -1.49 -17.52
CA SER A 688 5.03 -2.71 -17.08
C SER A 688 3.98 -3.17 -18.09
N VAL A 689 3.82 -4.49 -18.18
CA VAL A 689 2.76 -5.15 -18.93
C VAL A 689 2.25 -6.32 -18.11
N GLU A 690 0.95 -6.61 -18.26
CA GLU A 690 0.36 -7.82 -17.72
C GLU A 690 -0.38 -8.59 -18.81
N LYS A 691 -0.53 -9.88 -18.60
CA LYS A 691 -1.38 -10.72 -19.43
C LYS A 691 -2.10 -11.75 -18.56
N ILE A 692 -3.38 -11.93 -18.86
CA ILE A 692 -4.27 -12.87 -18.18
C ILE A 692 -4.39 -14.14 -19.02
N ILE A 693 -4.42 -15.28 -18.35
CA ILE A 693 -4.66 -16.60 -18.94
C ILE A 693 -5.63 -17.40 -18.07
N ILE A 694 -6.52 -18.16 -18.71
CA ILE A 694 -7.44 -19.05 -18.00
C ILE A 694 -6.84 -20.47 -18.02
N ILE A 695 -6.60 -21.02 -16.83
CA ILE A 695 -6.15 -22.40 -16.67
C ILE A 695 -7.36 -23.30 -16.45
N THR A 696 -7.58 -24.25 -17.36
CA THR A 696 -8.62 -25.28 -17.25
C THR A 696 -8.06 -26.56 -16.64
N GLU A 697 -8.94 -27.42 -16.11
CA GLU A 697 -8.56 -28.74 -15.59
C GLU A 697 -7.90 -29.65 -16.64
#